data_AF-A0A7V6BEE0-F1
#
_entry.id   AF-A0A7V6BEE0-F1
#
_cell.length_a   1.000
_cell.length_b   1.000
_cell.length_c   1.000
_cell.angle_alpha   90.00
_cell.angle_beta   90.00
_cell.angle_gamma   90.00
#
_symmetry.space_group_name_H-M   'P 1'
#
loop_
_entity.id
_entity.type
_entity.pdbx_description
1 polymer ?
#
loop_
_entity_poly.entity_id
_entity_poly.type
_entity_poly.pdbx_seq_one_letter_code
_entity_poly.pdbx_strand_id
1 'polypeptide(L)'
;MKRIACSLILLFCSILNTHSQHVPGFTNIIVTPATNVILVSESTNLFTVKLPGYSVTNEVVETDDQGNTVTNRISVLLYSNVLVTVSFTLMQSNYNVSLFDGGFPPDKQKDDGVFSGNVIIPEIRQWTYQQFRILIAGIDLTITNATGDVVPTSFTNVFVNNYVIVPRPENDKFKNALKVSPGTFLITATNNYASIEPGEPRHAKVSSVDASVWWMWTSPVTTNVLIDLAGTSFNSVLAVYTGVSVTQLVEIASAKSDTASGKAPYVNFAAQSGVTYKIAVSGLTSNDVGNIRLRIIPGGTLDTRAPLVSIISPDRETITTTNILTIVGTAKEPLPTDSGVSNVTIRVNNGPENYLLSDNYESWSMTLFIQPGTNLIQAYAVDYAGNQGKADFIVVRYLDPINDYFANAQILSGVAGIAYANTERATVEPYEPYHAGNSGGRSVWYKWTSPGSGTLQLTTEGSNFDTILAVYVSTNQLTPLLTDLVEVVSNDDADSTVKTSSVLFNVTTNTTYYIAVDGYGGSYGFLQLQYVYVPPEAGQYYTLVVSNTAGGSVTPAYGTYKAGARVTITATPDKYFEFVSWSGSINSGNNPLTFTINQDVTLLATFRLAIRGGDTNMTDDFETGDLKKLAWSTQSPQWFVQTNIKSSGLFSARAGKITDNQVTTLTLITNTSEGTGAFDLYVSSEENWDYLEFLINGKLVARWSGEVGWTNFMFSVPGGTNKFEWRYSKDASFSGGLDTACIDNLFLPIKVATVQVVAPTIKINWVKTGQAIITLNGQPGMNYLLEASSDLLLWLPLDTK
;
A
#
# COMPACT_ATOMS: atom_id res chain seq x y z
N MET A 1 7.63 -42.13 46.20
CA MET A 1 7.69 -41.07 47.22
C MET A 1 6.60 -40.07 46.88
N LYS A 2 5.59 -39.97 47.74
CA LYS A 2 4.29 -39.35 47.42
C LYS A 2 4.39 -37.83 47.67
N ARG A 3 3.91 -37.03 46.72
CA ARG A 3 4.23 -35.60 46.55
C ARG A 3 3.16 -34.69 47.21
N ILE A 4 3.56 -33.79 48.10
CA ILE A 4 2.78 -32.61 48.49
C ILE A 4 3.63 -31.38 48.18
N ALA A 5 3.18 -30.52 47.28
CA ALA A 5 3.94 -29.34 46.89
C ALA A 5 3.79 -28.21 47.91
N CYS A 6 4.91 -27.85 48.54
CA CYS A 6 5.10 -26.55 49.19
C CYS A 6 5.86 -25.63 48.21
N SER A 7 5.23 -24.60 47.67
CA SER A 7 5.91 -23.52 46.96
C SER A 7 6.32 -22.44 47.96
N LEU A 8 7.63 -22.20 48.13
CA LEU A 8 8.15 -21.11 48.96
C LEU A 8 8.02 -19.78 48.18
N ILE A 9 7.28 -18.81 48.70
CA ILE A 9 7.35 -17.41 48.22
C ILE A 9 8.16 -16.62 49.25
N LEU A 10 9.40 -16.27 48.89
CA LEU A 10 10.25 -15.37 49.66
C LEU A 10 9.75 -13.92 49.47
N LEU A 11 9.04 -13.38 50.45
CA LEU A 11 8.85 -11.93 50.58
C LEU A 11 9.92 -11.38 51.52
N PHE A 12 10.99 -10.79 50.98
CA PHE A 12 11.86 -9.89 51.74
C PHE A 12 11.46 -8.44 51.45
N CYS A 13 11.02 -7.74 52.49
CA CYS A 13 11.11 -6.30 52.63
C CYS A 13 12.10 -6.12 53.79
N SER A 14 13.30 -5.56 53.64
CA SER A 14 13.65 -4.28 53.02
C SER A 14 15.19 -4.11 52.97
N ILE A 15 15.64 -3.19 52.09
CA ILE A 15 16.95 -2.49 52.04
C ILE A 15 18.09 -3.15 51.22
N LEU A 16 18.37 -2.50 50.07
CA LEU A 16 19.58 -2.44 49.22
C LEU A 16 19.66 -3.25 47.89
N ASN A 17 19.92 -2.47 46.83
CA ASN A 17 20.14 -2.81 45.41
C ASN A 17 21.25 -3.85 45.19
N THR A 18 21.08 -4.75 44.18
CA THR A 18 21.97 -4.94 42.99
C THR A 18 21.73 -6.28 42.25
N HIS A 19 22.23 -6.32 41.01
CA HIS A 19 22.04 -7.22 39.85
C HIS A 19 22.08 -8.76 40.06
N SER A 20 21.29 -9.46 39.22
CA SER A 20 21.23 -10.91 39.06
C SER A 20 22.13 -11.45 37.93
N GLN A 21 22.66 -12.67 38.08
CA GLN A 21 23.21 -13.48 36.97
C GLN A 21 22.59 -14.89 36.98
N HIS A 22 22.36 -15.43 35.78
CA HIS A 22 21.56 -16.63 35.49
C HIS A 22 22.45 -17.88 35.39
N VAL A 23 22.05 -19.00 36.01
CA VAL A 23 22.63 -20.34 35.79
C VAL A 23 21.53 -21.27 35.24
N PRO A 24 21.75 -22.07 34.18
CA PRO A 24 20.72 -22.94 33.61
C PRO A 24 20.43 -24.16 34.49
N GLY A 25 19.15 -24.46 34.75
CA GLY A 25 18.69 -25.67 35.45
C GLY A 25 17.93 -25.45 36.76
N PHE A 26 17.84 -24.20 37.24
CA PHE A 26 17.11 -23.83 38.46
C PHE A 26 16.36 -22.52 38.20
N THR A 27 15.06 -22.46 38.42
CA THR A 27 14.29 -21.20 38.38
C THR A 27 14.01 -20.73 39.80
N ASN A 28 14.30 -19.45 40.08
CA ASN A 28 14.24 -18.75 41.37
C ASN A 28 15.30 -19.12 42.43
N ILE A 29 16.55 -18.74 42.18
CA ILE A 29 17.54 -18.53 43.24
C ILE A 29 17.95 -17.05 43.23
N ILE A 30 17.59 -16.30 44.28
CA ILE A 30 18.25 -15.02 44.59
C ILE A 30 19.34 -15.32 45.60
N VAL A 31 20.59 -15.21 45.18
CA VAL A 31 21.77 -15.19 46.05
C VAL A 31 22.22 -13.74 46.23
N THR A 32 22.30 -13.26 47.47
CA THR A 32 23.16 -12.11 47.82
C THR A 32 24.00 -12.43 49.06
N PRO A 33 25.18 -11.81 49.18
CA PRO A 33 26.35 -12.47 49.77
C PRO A 33 26.43 -12.28 51.29
N ALA A 34 26.09 -13.35 52.01
CA ALA A 34 26.80 -13.80 53.21
C ALA A 34 26.29 -15.21 53.60
N THR A 35 26.96 -16.23 53.04
CA THR A 35 27.06 -17.62 53.55
C THR A 35 25.80 -18.51 53.72
N ASN A 36 24.63 -18.14 53.21
CA ASN A 36 23.41 -18.93 53.43
C ASN A 36 22.91 -19.59 52.13
N VAL A 37 22.95 -20.93 52.06
CA VAL A 37 22.53 -21.70 50.87
C VAL A 37 21.17 -22.36 51.13
N ILE A 38 20.18 -21.99 50.33
CA ILE A 38 18.80 -22.51 50.31
C ILE A 38 18.71 -23.47 49.12
N LEU A 39 18.63 -24.78 49.37
CA LEU A 39 18.44 -25.80 48.32
C LEU A 39 17.00 -26.31 48.38
N VAL A 40 16.17 -25.92 47.41
CA VAL A 40 14.81 -26.45 47.22
C VAL A 40 14.86 -27.43 46.05
N SER A 41 14.47 -28.69 46.30
CA SER A 41 14.30 -29.68 45.24
C SER A 41 12.81 -29.80 44.91
N GLU A 42 12.42 -29.36 43.72
CA GLU A 42 11.05 -29.47 43.20
C GLU A 42 10.58 -30.94 43.06
N SER A 43 11.52 -31.89 43.01
CA SER A 43 11.23 -33.32 42.80
C SER A 43 11.02 -34.12 44.10
N THR A 44 11.50 -33.62 45.24
CA THR A 44 11.50 -34.38 46.51
C THR A 44 10.71 -33.71 47.64
N ASN A 45 10.17 -32.50 47.43
CA ASN A 45 9.62 -31.63 48.49
C ASN A 45 10.58 -31.48 49.69
N LEU A 46 11.88 -31.70 49.43
CA LEU A 46 12.93 -31.60 50.42
C LEU A 46 13.47 -30.19 50.34
N PHE A 47 13.40 -29.46 51.45
CA PHE A 47 14.09 -28.20 51.58
C PHE A 47 15.23 -28.33 52.57
N THR A 48 16.44 -27.94 52.14
CA THR A 48 17.62 -27.85 53.02
C THR A 48 18.10 -26.41 53.11
N VAL A 49 18.06 -25.83 54.31
CA VAL A 49 18.83 -24.62 54.63
C VAL A 49 20.18 -25.06 55.17
N LYS A 50 21.28 -24.60 54.56
CA LYS A 50 22.62 -24.69 55.16
C LYS A 50 23.09 -23.31 55.60
N LEU A 51 23.40 -23.17 56.88
CA LEU A 51 23.91 -21.94 57.50
C LEU A 51 25.24 -22.26 58.22
N PRO A 52 26.12 -21.26 58.47
CA PRO A 52 27.32 -21.48 59.26
C PRO A 52 26.95 -22.01 60.67
N GLY A 53 27.26 -23.28 60.94
CA GLY A 53 27.03 -23.90 62.25
C GLY A 53 25.80 -24.82 62.38
N TYR A 54 24.90 -24.91 61.40
CA TYR A 54 23.78 -25.87 61.41
C TYR A 54 23.10 -26.04 60.04
N SER A 55 22.34 -27.13 59.88
CA SER A 55 21.47 -27.34 58.71
C SER A 55 20.07 -27.74 59.14
N VAL A 56 19.06 -27.12 58.51
CA VAL A 56 17.65 -27.50 58.66
C VAL A 56 17.21 -28.24 57.42
N THR A 57 16.65 -29.44 57.60
CA THR A 57 16.03 -30.20 56.53
C THR A 57 14.55 -30.41 56.85
N ASN A 58 13.70 -30.25 55.85
CA ASN A 58 12.30 -30.63 55.90
C ASN A 58 12.07 -31.75 54.89
N GLU A 59 11.56 -32.89 55.36
CA GLU A 59 11.14 -34.03 54.56
C GLU A 59 9.64 -34.26 54.72
N VAL A 60 8.91 -34.28 53.62
CA VAL A 60 7.46 -34.52 53.64
C VAL A 60 7.16 -36.01 53.43
N VAL A 61 6.49 -36.63 54.40
CA VAL A 61 6.13 -38.05 54.42
C VAL A 61 4.62 -38.19 54.59
N GLU A 62 3.96 -38.93 53.70
CA GLU A 62 2.54 -39.27 53.85
C GLU A 62 2.34 -40.38 54.89
N THR A 63 1.36 -40.21 55.77
CA THR A 63 1.16 -41.10 56.93
C THR A 63 -0.15 -41.87 56.95
N ASP A 64 -1.09 -41.63 56.03
CA ASP A 64 -2.27 -42.50 55.89
C ASP A 64 -2.60 -42.87 54.43
N ASP A 65 -3.17 -44.06 54.25
CA ASP A 65 -3.62 -44.59 52.94
C ASP A 65 -4.81 -43.79 52.38
N GLN A 66 -5.41 -42.93 53.20
CA GLN A 66 -6.50 -42.05 52.84
C GLN A 66 -6.04 -40.64 52.40
N GLY A 67 -4.76 -40.29 52.58
CA GLY A 67 -4.17 -39.01 52.18
C GLY A 67 -4.67 -37.80 52.97
N ASN A 68 -5.26 -38.01 54.15
CA ASN A 68 -5.87 -36.94 54.94
C ASN A 68 -4.83 -36.18 55.79
N THR A 69 -3.64 -36.74 55.96
CA THR A 69 -2.58 -36.16 56.78
C THR A 69 -1.21 -36.26 56.12
N VAL A 70 -0.50 -35.14 56.16
CA VAL A 70 0.86 -34.97 55.66
C VAL A 70 1.80 -34.75 56.84
N THR A 71 2.83 -35.58 56.98
CA THR A 71 3.83 -35.40 58.04
C THR A 71 5.04 -34.67 57.49
N ASN A 72 5.27 -33.44 57.94
CA ASN A 72 6.53 -32.73 57.75
C ASN A 72 7.50 -33.16 58.84
N ARG A 73 8.53 -33.90 58.47
CA ARG A 73 9.66 -34.21 59.33
C ARG A 73 10.66 -33.09 59.25
N ILE A 74 10.98 -32.49 60.39
CA ILE A 74 11.97 -31.41 60.48
C ILE A 74 13.17 -31.97 61.23
N SER A 75 14.35 -31.83 60.64
CA SER A 75 15.62 -32.24 61.25
C SER A 75 16.59 -31.07 61.27
N VAL A 76 17.22 -30.81 62.42
CA VAL A 76 18.16 -29.70 62.64
C VAL A 76 19.47 -30.26 63.18
N LEU A 77 20.57 -30.07 62.45
CA LEU A 77 21.91 -30.49 62.88
C LEU A 77 22.58 -29.38 63.72
N LEU A 78 22.92 -29.63 64.98
CA LEU A 78 23.56 -28.68 65.91
C LEU A 78 24.78 -29.32 66.61
N TYR A 79 25.72 -28.48 67.06
CA TYR A 79 26.96 -28.93 67.73
C TYR A 79 26.87 -28.97 69.28
N SER A 80 25.70 -28.69 69.89
CA SER A 80 25.49 -28.70 71.35
C SER A 80 24.03 -28.95 71.76
N ASN A 81 23.79 -29.26 73.04
CA ASN A 81 22.48 -29.56 73.61
C ASN A 81 21.58 -28.31 73.71
N VAL A 82 20.74 -28.08 72.69
CA VAL A 82 19.82 -26.94 72.60
C VAL A 82 18.37 -27.43 72.55
N LEU A 83 17.43 -26.70 73.17
CA LEU A 83 16.00 -26.97 72.96
C LEU A 83 15.55 -26.32 71.65
N VAL A 84 15.25 -27.14 70.65
CA VAL A 84 14.70 -26.65 69.38
C VAL A 84 13.17 -26.76 69.43
N THR A 85 12.48 -25.62 69.39
CA THR A 85 11.01 -25.57 69.30
C THR A 85 10.59 -24.99 67.96
N VAL A 86 9.80 -25.73 67.21
CA VAL A 86 9.21 -25.26 65.97
C VAL A 86 7.79 -24.81 66.25
N SER A 87 7.49 -23.55 65.98
CA SER A 87 6.13 -23.03 65.98
C SER A 87 5.61 -22.94 64.54
N PHE A 88 4.42 -23.43 64.26
CA PHE A 88 3.81 -23.27 62.94
C PHE A 88 2.38 -22.79 63.07
N THR A 89 1.99 -21.88 62.17
CA THR A 89 0.61 -21.40 62.07
C THR A 89 -0.02 -22.15 60.91
N LEU A 90 -1.04 -22.96 61.21
CA LEU A 90 -1.83 -23.66 60.22
C LEU A 90 -3.29 -23.22 60.33
N MET A 91 -3.87 -22.72 59.24
CA MET A 91 -5.28 -22.29 59.20
C MET A 91 -5.65 -21.40 60.40
N GLN A 92 -4.81 -20.39 60.68
CA GLN A 92 -4.97 -19.43 61.79
C GLN A 92 -4.79 -20.00 63.21
N SER A 93 -4.36 -21.27 63.36
CA SER A 93 -4.05 -21.90 64.65
C SER A 93 -2.55 -22.12 64.81
N ASN A 94 -2.00 -21.82 65.99
CA ASN A 94 -0.58 -22.01 66.30
C ASN A 94 -0.33 -23.37 66.94
N TYR A 95 0.70 -24.05 66.47
CA TYR A 95 1.14 -25.36 66.97
C TYR A 95 2.62 -25.29 67.31
N ASN A 96 3.04 -26.00 68.36
CA ASN A 96 4.44 -26.09 68.78
C ASN A 96 4.89 -27.55 68.76
N VAL A 97 6.06 -27.81 68.17
CA VAL A 97 6.70 -29.14 68.15
C VAL A 97 8.13 -28.99 68.66
N SER A 98 8.45 -29.72 69.71
CA SER A 98 9.83 -29.86 70.18
C SER A 98 10.55 -30.93 69.35
N LEU A 99 11.77 -30.65 68.92
CA LEU A 99 12.63 -31.60 68.23
C LEU A 99 13.57 -32.26 69.24
N PHE A 100 13.83 -33.56 69.06
CA PHE A 100 14.67 -34.33 69.97
C PHE A 100 15.79 -35.04 69.20
N ASP A 101 16.98 -35.07 69.80
CA ASP A 101 18.11 -35.92 69.43
C ASP A 101 18.13 -37.10 70.42
N GLY A 102 17.35 -38.13 70.11
CA GLY A 102 16.99 -39.21 71.03
C GLY A 102 17.22 -40.60 70.46
N GLY A 103 17.58 -40.73 69.18
CA GLY A 103 17.71 -41.99 68.46
C GLY A 103 16.39 -42.72 68.23
N PHE A 104 15.26 -42.01 68.29
CA PHE A 104 13.92 -42.56 68.03
C PHE A 104 13.25 -41.83 66.86
N PRO A 105 12.54 -42.55 65.95
CA PRO A 105 11.89 -41.94 64.81
C PRO A 105 11.04 -40.71 65.19
N PRO A 106 11.16 -39.58 64.47
CA PRO A 106 11.88 -39.47 63.21
C PRO A 106 13.41 -39.52 63.34
N ASP A 107 14.00 -39.12 64.47
CA ASP A 107 15.45 -39.17 64.67
C ASP A 107 16.02 -40.60 64.57
N LYS A 108 17.19 -40.75 63.93
CA LYS A 108 17.76 -42.06 63.55
C LYS A 108 18.91 -42.50 64.44
N GLN A 109 19.66 -41.57 65.03
CA GLN A 109 20.81 -41.88 65.88
C GLN A 109 20.76 -40.95 67.09
N LYS A 110 21.08 -41.49 68.26
CA LYS A 110 21.06 -40.72 69.49
C LYS A 110 22.36 -39.94 69.65
N ASP A 111 22.26 -38.68 70.07
CA ASP A 111 23.35 -37.77 70.40
C ASP A 111 24.29 -37.50 69.19
N ASP A 112 23.76 -37.58 67.96
CA ASP A 112 24.52 -37.32 66.72
C ASP A 112 24.48 -35.83 66.29
N GLY A 113 23.78 -35.01 67.07
CA GLY A 113 23.55 -33.60 66.82
C GLY A 113 22.33 -33.32 65.95
N VAL A 114 21.59 -34.32 65.47
CA VAL A 114 20.42 -34.16 64.58
C VAL A 114 19.11 -34.24 65.38
N PHE A 115 18.59 -33.07 65.75
CA PHE A 115 17.30 -32.97 66.42
C PHE A 115 16.17 -33.11 65.42
N SER A 116 15.31 -34.12 65.56
CA SER A 116 14.20 -34.36 64.65
C SER A 116 12.82 -34.39 65.31
N GLY A 117 11.79 -34.01 64.58
CA GLY A 117 10.39 -34.05 65.03
C GLY A 117 9.39 -34.04 63.86
N ASN A 118 8.18 -34.52 64.13
CA ASN A 118 7.11 -34.63 63.14
C ASN A 118 6.05 -33.55 63.35
N VAL A 119 5.65 -32.91 62.26
CA VAL A 119 4.53 -31.96 62.19
C VAL A 119 3.45 -32.57 61.32
N ILE A 120 2.24 -32.75 61.84
CA ILE A 120 1.10 -33.29 61.09
C ILE A 120 0.28 -32.12 60.51
N ILE A 121 0.13 -32.11 59.18
CA ILE A 121 -0.68 -31.16 58.43
C ILE A 121 -1.92 -31.87 57.89
N PRO A 122 -3.15 -31.41 58.17
CA PRO A 122 -4.38 -31.95 57.60
C PRO A 122 -4.52 -31.63 56.09
N GLU A 123 -5.32 -32.42 55.38
CA GLU A 123 -5.68 -32.22 53.97
C GLU A 123 -6.17 -30.79 53.73
N ILE A 124 -5.58 -30.10 52.75
CA ILE A 124 -6.03 -28.79 52.30
C ILE A 124 -6.68 -28.90 50.92
N ARG A 125 -7.84 -28.25 50.76
CA ARG A 125 -8.64 -28.29 49.51
C ARG A 125 -8.50 -27.04 48.65
N GLN A 126 -7.76 -26.04 49.15
CA GLN A 126 -7.57 -24.76 48.48
C GLN A 126 -6.16 -24.25 48.74
N TRP A 127 -5.67 -23.42 47.83
CA TRP A 127 -4.40 -22.70 47.98
C TRP A 127 -4.37 -21.97 49.32
N THR A 128 -3.46 -22.36 50.21
CA THR A 128 -3.36 -21.74 51.53
C THR A 128 -1.93 -21.31 51.80
N TYR A 129 -1.75 -20.04 52.14
CA TYR A 129 -0.50 -19.50 52.65
C TYR A 129 -0.33 -19.93 54.10
N GLN A 130 0.79 -20.58 54.41
CA GLN A 130 1.12 -21.00 55.76
C GLN A 130 2.43 -20.34 56.21
N GLN A 131 2.42 -19.90 57.47
CA GLN A 131 3.58 -19.30 58.13
C GLN A 131 4.24 -20.33 59.05
N PHE A 132 5.52 -20.55 58.80
CA PHE A 132 6.34 -21.48 59.56
C PHE A 132 7.41 -20.70 60.32
N ARG A 133 7.43 -20.83 61.65
CA ARG A 133 8.35 -20.10 62.53
C ARG A 133 9.22 -21.07 63.33
N ILE A 134 10.49 -21.19 62.96
CA ILE A 134 11.44 -21.94 63.81
C ILE A 134 11.96 -21.01 64.90
N LEU A 135 11.78 -21.42 66.16
CA LEU A 135 12.40 -20.80 67.32
C LEU A 135 13.54 -21.68 67.81
N ILE A 136 14.78 -21.23 67.61
CA ILE A 136 15.94 -21.88 68.20
C ILE A 136 16.32 -21.07 69.44
N ALA A 137 16.08 -21.66 70.61
CA ALA A 137 16.40 -21.05 71.89
C ALA A 137 17.44 -21.91 72.59
N GLY A 138 18.65 -21.36 72.71
CA GLY A 138 19.74 -21.99 73.44
C GLY A 138 20.25 -21.07 74.54
N ILE A 139 20.77 -21.70 75.58
CA ILE A 139 21.75 -21.09 76.48
C ILE A 139 23.07 -21.61 75.92
N ASP A 140 23.97 -20.71 75.47
CA ASP A 140 25.43 -20.93 75.35
C ASP A 140 26.05 -19.98 74.31
N LEU A 141 26.21 -18.72 74.69
CA LEU A 141 27.41 -17.97 74.32
C LEU A 141 28.13 -17.63 75.64
N THR A 142 29.16 -18.40 75.96
CA THR A 142 30.05 -18.15 77.08
C THR A 142 30.93 -16.95 76.72
N ILE A 143 30.48 -15.74 77.03
CA ILE A 143 31.35 -14.57 76.99
C ILE A 143 31.99 -14.48 78.37
N THR A 144 33.23 -14.94 78.50
CA THR A 144 34.05 -14.55 79.64
C THR A 144 34.39 -13.08 79.47
N ASN A 145 33.93 -12.25 80.41
CA ASN A 145 34.48 -10.90 80.55
C ASN A 145 35.98 -11.00 80.96
N ALA A 146 36.71 -9.89 80.90
CA ALA A 146 38.15 -9.87 81.17
C ALA A 146 38.56 -10.37 82.59
N THR A 147 37.60 -10.64 83.48
CA THR A 147 37.80 -11.18 84.83
C THR A 147 37.44 -12.68 84.97
N GLY A 148 36.95 -13.34 83.91
CA GLY A 148 36.73 -14.79 83.88
C GLY A 148 35.39 -15.28 84.42
N ASP A 149 34.41 -14.40 84.65
CA ASP A 149 33.07 -14.82 85.07
C ASP A 149 32.24 -15.27 83.86
N VAL A 150 31.60 -16.44 83.99
CA VAL A 150 30.69 -17.01 82.98
C VAL A 150 29.34 -16.31 83.09
N VAL A 151 28.98 -15.52 82.09
CA VAL A 151 27.60 -15.01 81.93
C VAL A 151 26.87 -15.93 80.96
N PRO A 152 25.81 -16.65 81.38
CA PRO A 152 24.96 -17.37 80.45
C PRO A 152 24.21 -16.33 79.61
N THR A 153 24.55 -16.23 78.32
CA THR A 153 23.71 -15.49 77.38
C THR A 153 22.74 -16.48 76.74
N SER A 154 21.44 -16.21 76.89
CA SER A 154 20.42 -16.85 76.08
C SER A 154 20.43 -16.19 74.71
N PHE A 155 20.49 -16.99 73.65
CA PHE A 155 20.22 -16.51 72.30
C PHE A 155 18.85 -17.01 71.87
N THR A 156 18.10 -16.13 71.22
CA THR A 156 16.83 -16.48 70.58
C THR A 156 16.95 -16.11 69.12
N ASN A 157 17.06 -17.11 68.24
CA ASN A 157 16.98 -16.89 66.80
C ASN A 157 15.58 -17.27 66.33
N VAL A 158 14.90 -16.32 65.68
CA VAL A 158 13.56 -16.51 65.09
C VAL A 158 13.70 -16.50 63.58
N PHE A 159 13.34 -17.60 62.94
CA PHE A 159 13.25 -17.68 61.47
C PHE A 159 11.79 -17.78 61.07
N VAL A 160 11.33 -16.88 60.20
CA VAL A 160 10.00 -16.93 59.62
C VAL A 160 10.13 -17.29 58.14
N ASN A 161 9.54 -18.41 57.74
CA ASN A 161 9.45 -18.85 56.35
C ASN A 161 7.97 -18.96 55.95
N ASN A 162 7.61 -18.45 54.78
CA ASN A 162 6.26 -18.55 54.23
C ASN A 162 6.22 -19.61 53.12
N TYR A 163 5.35 -20.61 53.25
CA TYR A 163 5.13 -21.61 52.20
C TYR A 163 3.67 -21.61 51.75
N VAL A 164 3.47 -21.87 50.46
CA VAL A 164 2.17 -22.07 49.83
C VAL A 164 2.00 -23.57 49.63
N ILE A 165 0.99 -24.15 50.24
CA ILE A 165 0.67 -25.56 50.00
C ILE A 165 -0.36 -25.60 48.86
N VAL A 166 -0.07 -26.37 47.82
CA VAL A 166 -0.92 -26.50 46.63
C VAL A 166 -1.76 -27.78 46.72
N PRO A 167 -3.10 -27.70 46.59
CA PRO A 167 -3.95 -28.90 46.60
C PRO A 167 -3.69 -29.75 45.36
N ARG A 168 -3.80 -31.07 45.50
CA ARG A 168 -3.80 -31.98 44.36
C ARG A 168 -5.06 -31.80 43.52
N PRO A 169 -5.06 -32.26 42.25
CA PRO A 169 -6.28 -32.35 41.47
C PRO A 169 -7.34 -33.15 42.24
N GLU A 170 -8.58 -32.66 42.27
CA GLU A 170 -9.67 -33.31 43.04
C GLU A 170 -9.89 -34.76 42.61
N ASN A 171 -9.55 -35.07 41.37
CA ASN A 171 -9.67 -36.38 40.75
C ASN A 171 -8.37 -37.18 40.70
N ASP A 172 -7.40 -36.88 41.57
CA ASP A 172 -6.17 -37.66 41.77
C ASP A 172 -6.46 -39.14 42.06
N LYS A 173 -7.49 -39.42 42.89
CA LYS A 173 -7.84 -40.78 43.30
C LYS A 173 -8.97 -41.37 42.45
N PHE A 174 -8.93 -42.67 42.18
CA PHE A 174 -9.98 -43.37 41.42
C PHE A 174 -11.39 -43.21 42.02
N LYS A 175 -11.48 -43.23 43.36
CA LYS A 175 -12.75 -43.04 44.08
C LYS A 175 -13.33 -41.64 43.86
N ASN A 176 -12.48 -40.65 43.62
CA ASN A 176 -12.85 -39.25 43.39
C ASN A 176 -12.91 -38.89 41.91
N ALA A 177 -12.89 -39.88 41.01
CA ALA A 177 -12.96 -39.65 39.58
C ALA A 177 -14.11 -38.69 39.21
N LEU A 178 -13.80 -37.59 38.53
CA LEU A 178 -14.79 -36.56 38.23
C LEU A 178 -15.84 -37.09 37.26
N LYS A 179 -17.11 -36.83 37.56
CA LYS A 179 -18.22 -37.26 36.70
C LYS A 179 -18.32 -36.34 35.48
N VAL A 180 -18.32 -36.94 34.29
CA VAL A 180 -18.45 -36.23 33.02
C VAL A 180 -19.87 -36.35 32.48
N SER A 181 -20.35 -35.29 31.86
CA SER A 181 -21.64 -35.29 31.15
C SER A 181 -21.67 -36.35 30.03
N PRO A 182 -22.84 -36.97 29.74
CA PRO A 182 -22.91 -38.08 28.77
C PRO A 182 -22.62 -37.70 27.30
N GLY A 183 -22.77 -36.41 26.93
CA GLY A 183 -22.58 -35.94 25.55
C GLY A 183 -21.13 -35.64 25.16
N THR A 184 -20.94 -35.01 24.00
CA THR A 184 -19.63 -34.50 23.59
C THR A 184 -19.15 -33.43 24.56
N PHE A 185 -17.93 -33.58 25.06
CA PHE A 185 -17.44 -32.72 26.13
C PHE A 185 -15.93 -32.49 26.01
N LEU A 186 -15.50 -31.24 26.23
CA LEU A 186 -14.12 -30.82 26.35
C LEU A 186 -13.84 -30.52 27.82
N ILE A 187 -12.84 -31.18 28.39
CA ILE A 187 -12.41 -31.01 29.78
C ILE A 187 -11.01 -30.42 29.77
N THR A 188 -10.86 -29.28 30.45
CA THR A 188 -9.55 -28.74 30.81
C THR A 188 -9.25 -29.10 32.26
N ALA A 189 -8.07 -29.65 32.50
CA ALA A 189 -7.62 -30.08 33.83
C ALA A 189 -6.10 -30.01 33.93
N THR A 190 -5.53 -30.50 35.04
CA THR A 190 -4.08 -30.66 35.20
C THR A 190 -3.78 -31.92 35.98
N ASN A 191 -2.66 -32.58 35.69
CA ASN A 191 -2.09 -33.62 36.54
C ASN A 191 -0.93 -33.10 37.41
N ASN A 192 -0.71 -31.78 37.47
CA ASN A 192 0.29 -31.22 38.36
C ASN A 192 0.02 -31.71 39.79
N TYR A 193 1.04 -32.33 40.39
CA TYR A 193 1.01 -32.88 41.76
C TYR A 193 0.09 -34.09 41.99
N ALA A 194 -0.51 -34.66 40.93
CA ALA A 194 -1.21 -35.93 41.04
C ALA A 194 -0.23 -37.07 41.42
N SER A 195 -0.79 -38.17 41.90
CA SER A 195 -0.11 -39.33 42.44
C SER A 195 -0.64 -40.61 41.80
N ILE A 196 0.13 -41.69 41.92
CA ILE A 196 -0.34 -43.05 41.61
C ILE A 196 -0.81 -43.71 42.91
N GLU A 197 -2.00 -44.29 42.92
CA GLU A 197 -2.54 -44.97 44.09
C GLU A 197 -2.12 -46.45 44.16
N PRO A 198 -1.93 -47.03 45.36
CA PRO A 198 -1.61 -48.45 45.49
C PRO A 198 -2.69 -49.33 44.82
N GLY A 199 -2.25 -50.21 43.93
CA GLY A 199 -3.14 -51.10 43.17
C GLY A 199 -3.57 -50.55 41.80
N GLU A 200 -3.18 -49.31 41.47
CA GLU A 200 -3.40 -48.73 40.15
C GLU A 200 -2.69 -49.52 39.04
N PRO A 201 -3.39 -49.84 37.93
CA PRO A 201 -2.76 -50.47 36.78
C PRO A 201 -1.68 -49.59 36.17
N ARG A 202 -0.65 -50.21 35.59
CA ARG A 202 0.28 -49.52 34.70
C ARG A 202 -0.43 -49.20 33.37
N HIS A 203 -0.96 -47.99 33.24
CA HIS A 203 -1.70 -47.56 32.05
C HIS A 203 -0.89 -47.77 30.77
N ALA A 204 -1.52 -48.32 29.74
CA ALA A 204 -0.87 -48.69 28.47
C ALA A 204 0.41 -49.53 28.63
N LYS A 205 0.53 -50.28 29.73
CA LYS A 205 1.71 -51.08 30.12
C LYS A 205 3.00 -50.25 30.24
N VAL A 206 2.89 -48.93 30.38
CA VAL A 206 4.04 -48.06 30.58
C VAL A 206 4.54 -48.23 32.02
N SER A 207 5.81 -48.57 32.18
CA SER A 207 6.40 -48.89 33.48
C SER A 207 6.67 -47.67 34.37
N SER A 208 6.68 -46.49 33.77
CA SER A 208 7.01 -45.19 34.37
C SER A 208 5.82 -44.25 34.50
N VAL A 209 4.58 -44.76 34.39
CA VAL A 209 3.38 -43.92 34.58
C VAL A 209 3.43 -43.27 35.95
N ASP A 210 3.15 -41.97 35.97
CA ASP A 210 3.10 -41.18 37.19
C ASP A 210 2.04 -40.08 37.02
N ALA A 211 1.60 -39.51 38.14
CA ALA A 211 0.65 -38.40 38.17
C ALA A 211 -0.65 -38.68 37.37
N SER A 212 -1.40 -39.71 37.76
CA SER A 212 -2.69 -40.08 37.18
C SER A 212 -3.84 -39.25 37.73
N VAL A 213 -4.77 -38.87 36.88
CA VAL A 213 -6.05 -38.27 37.25
C VAL A 213 -7.19 -38.98 36.54
N TRP A 214 -8.35 -39.02 37.20
CA TRP A 214 -9.43 -39.93 36.86
C TRP A 214 -10.75 -39.23 36.51
N TRP A 215 -11.47 -39.76 35.53
CA TRP A 215 -12.84 -39.38 35.22
C TRP A 215 -13.75 -40.60 35.15
N MET A 216 -15.04 -40.39 35.37
CA MET A 216 -16.06 -41.38 35.11
C MET A 216 -17.09 -40.85 34.13
N TRP A 217 -17.37 -41.63 33.10
CA TRP A 217 -18.29 -41.28 32.03
C TRP A 217 -19.23 -42.45 31.74
N THR A 218 -20.54 -42.19 31.72
CA THR A 218 -21.55 -43.20 31.40
C THR A 218 -22.05 -42.94 29.99
N SER A 219 -21.92 -43.94 29.11
CA SER A 219 -22.36 -43.77 27.72
C SER A 219 -23.88 -43.68 27.65
N PRO A 220 -24.47 -42.64 27.03
CA PRO A 220 -25.92 -42.52 26.90
C PRO A 220 -26.49 -43.45 25.82
N VAL A 221 -25.65 -43.95 24.91
CA VAL A 221 -26.03 -44.78 23.76
C VAL A 221 -24.95 -45.83 23.46
N THR A 222 -25.30 -46.89 22.74
CA THR A 222 -24.32 -47.83 22.21
C THR A 222 -23.71 -47.25 20.93
N THR A 223 -22.44 -46.86 20.98
CA THR A 223 -21.74 -46.21 19.87
C THR A 223 -20.24 -46.40 19.99
N ASN A 224 -19.52 -46.22 18.89
CA ASN A 224 -18.09 -45.96 18.93
C ASN A 224 -17.82 -44.63 19.66
N VAL A 225 -16.76 -44.53 20.46
CA VAL A 225 -16.39 -43.31 21.20
C VAL A 225 -14.92 -43.01 20.99
N LEU A 226 -14.64 -41.80 20.50
CA LEU A 226 -13.29 -41.25 20.49
C LEU A 226 -13.02 -40.56 21.83
N ILE A 227 -11.89 -40.88 22.43
CA ILE A 227 -11.31 -40.07 23.50
C ILE A 227 -9.90 -39.69 23.09
N ASP A 228 -9.57 -38.40 23.09
CA ASP A 228 -8.24 -37.92 22.71
C ASP A 228 -7.74 -36.81 23.63
N LEU A 229 -6.42 -36.66 23.63
CA LEU A 229 -5.69 -35.68 24.42
C LEU A 229 -5.05 -34.57 23.58
N ALA A 230 -5.55 -34.33 22.35
CA ALA A 230 -5.02 -33.32 21.44
C ALA A 230 -4.96 -31.94 22.11
N GLY A 231 -3.76 -31.35 22.18
CA GLY A 231 -3.48 -30.08 22.88
C GLY A 231 -3.04 -30.20 24.34
N THR A 232 -2.91 -31.40 24.89
CA THR A 232 -2.29 -31.62 26.21
C THR A 232 -0.82 -31.21 26.19
N SER A 233 -0.37 -30.48 27.22
CA SER A 233 0.94 -29.80 27.21
C SER A 233 2.14 -30.69 27.55
N PHE A 234 1.95 -31.99 27.72
CA PHE A 234 2.96 -32.95 28.17
C PHE A 234 2.75 -34.31 27.51
N ASN A 235 3.79 -35.17 27.53
CA ASN A 235 3.67 -36.54 27.01
C ASN A 235 2.80 -37.37 27.96
N SER A 236 1.64 -37.79 27.47
CA SER A 236 0.59 -38.37 28.30
C SER A 236 0.34 -39.83 27.97
N VAL A 237 -0.30 -40.53 28.91
CA VAL A 237 -0.87 -41.86 28.73
C VAL A 237 -2.36 -41.75 29.01
N LEU A 238 -3.16 -42.31 28.10
CA LEU A 238 -4.61 -42.35 28.18
C LEU A 238 -5.04 -43.81 28.32
N ALA A 239 -5.87 -44.12 29.30
CA ALA A 239 -6.44 -45.45 29.45
C ALA A 239 -7.90 -45.41 29.88
N VAL A 240 -8.68 -46.36 29.38
CA VAL A 240 -10.11 -46.50 29.63
C VAL A 240 -10.37 -47.88 30.20
N TYR A 241 -11.10 -47.91 31.31
CA TYR A 241 -11.39 -49.11 32.08
C TYR A 241 -12.89 -49.26 32.34
N THR A 242 -13.30 -50.49 32.64
CA THR A 242 -14.51 -50.78 33.41
C THR A 242 -14.11 -51.38 34.76
N GLY A 243 -14.99 -51.29 35.76
CA GLY A 243 -14.72 -51.80 37.10
C GLY A 243 -15.17 -50.83 38.19
N VAL A 244 -15.31 -51.35 39.41
CA VAL A 244 -15.84 -50.59 40.57
C VAL A 244 -14.78 -50.23 41.60
N SER A 245 -13.57 -50.81 41.52
CA SER A 245 -12.42 -50.50 42.38
C SER A 245 -11.12 -50.56 41.56
N VAL A 246 -10.08 -49.86 42.05
CA VAL A 246 -8.77 -49.77 41.38
C VAL A 246 -8.09 -51.14 41.16
N THR A 247 -8.31 -52.09 42.08
CA THR A 247 -7.75 -53.45 41.99
C THR A 247 -8.56 -54.40 41.11
N GLN A 248 -9.73 -53.98 40.61
CA GLN A 248 -10.64 -54.78 39.77
C GLN A 248 -10.96 -54.10 38.44
N LEU A 249 -9.99 -53.35 37.90
CA LEU A 249 -10.14 -52.69 36.60
C LEU A 249 -9.88 -53.66 35.45
N VAL A 250 -10.76 -53.61 34.47
CA VAL A 250 -10.60 -54.29 33.17
C VAL A 250 -10.34 -53.22 32.12
N GLU A 251 -9.16 -53.24 31.52
CA GLU A 251 -8.78 -52.30 30.47
C GLU A 251 -9.61 -52.55 29.20
N ILE A 252 -10.20 -51.50 28.67
CA ILE A 252 -10.98 -51.49 27.43
C ILE A 252 -10.10 -51.00 26.28
N ALA A 253 -9.40 -49.90 26.48
CA ALA A 253 -8.48 -49.34 25.51
C ALA A 253 -7.43 -48.47 26.22
N SER A 254 -6.24 -48.38 25.67
CA SER A 254 -5.20 -47.48 26.16
C SER A 254 -4.25 -47.07 25.04
N ALA A 255 -3.64 -45.90 25.19
CA ALA A 255 -2.66 -45.34 24.27
C ALA A 255 -1.69 -44.42 25.03
N LYS A 256 -0.55 -44.13 24.42
CA LYS A 256 0.45 -43.19 24.95
C LYS A 256 0.88 -42.21 23.86
N SER A 257 1.38 -41.04 24.25
CA SER A 257 1.96 -40.06 23.32
C SER A 257 3.00 -40.74 22.44
N ASP A 258 2.96 -40.39 21.15
CA ASP A 258 4.04 -40.71 20.22
C ASP A 258 5.09 -39.60 20.30
N THR A 259 6.14 -39.85 21.06
CA THR A 259 7.22 -38.86 21.29
C THR A 259 8.04 -38.57 20.02
N ALA A 260 7.98 -39.41 18.99
CA ALA A 260 8.68 -39.17 17.74
C ALA A 260 7.95 -38.16 16.86
N SER A 261 6.61 -38.23 16.83
CA SER A 261 5.77 -37.31 16.06
C SER A 261 5.21 -36.14 16.89
N GLY A 262 5.39 -36.16 18.21
CA GLY A 262 4.84 -35.17 19.13
C GLY A 262 3.32 -35.26 19.31
N LYS A 263 2.69 -36.35 18.85
CA LYS A 263 1.23 -36.50 18.88
C LYS A 263 0.74 -37.00 20.22
N ALA A 264 -0.34 -36.39 20.71
CA ALA A 264 -1.05 -36.83 21.90
C ALA A 264 -1.77 -38.17 21.66
N PRO A 265 -1.96 -39.00 22.71
CA PRO A 265 -2.68 -40.26 22.57
C PRO A 265 -4.16 -40.03 22.32
N TYR A 266 -4.76 -41.00 21.63
CA TYR A 266 -6.20 -41.17 21.54
C TYR A 266 -6.54 -42.65 21.64
N VAL A 267 -7.76 -42.94 22.06
CA VAL A 267 -8.34 -44.29 22.03
C VAL A 267 -9.68 -44.23 21.34
N ASN A 268 -10.02 -45.33 20.67
CA ASN A 268 -11.31 -45.50 20.03
C ASN A 268 -11.86 -46.87 20.39
N PHE A 269 -13.08 -46.92 20.94
CA PHE A 269 -13.68 -48.17 21.39
C PHE A 269 -15.21 -48.16 21.29
N ALA A 270 -15.81 -49.35 21.21
CA ALA A 270 -17.26 -49.50 21.23
C ALA A 270 -17.80 -49.41 22.66
N ALA A 271 -18.44 -48.28 22.99
CA ALA A 271 -19.12 -48.08 24.27
C ALA A 271 -20.54 -48.63 24.22
N GLN A 272 -20.99 -49.24 25.32
CA GLN A 272 -22.35 -49.75 25.47
C GLN A 272 -23.20 -48.77 26.29
N SER A 273 -24.46 -48.60 25.89
CA SER A 273 -25.42 -47.75 26.58
C SER A 273 -25.55 -48.13 28.07
N GLY A 274 -25.46 -47.14 28.96
CA GLY A 274 -25.59 -47.30 30.40
C GLY A 274 -24.35 -47.86 31.12
N VAL A 275 -23.30 -48.26 30.39
CA VAL A 275 -22.03 -48.70 30.99
C VAL A 275 -21.22 -47.48 31.41
N THR A 276 -20.68 -47.52 32.63
CA THR A 276 -19.77 -46.49 33.16
C THR A 276 -18.33 -46.90 32.91
N TYR A 277 -17.61 -46.03 32.22
CA TYR A 277 -16.19 -46.15 31.93
C TYR A 277 -15.39 -45.22 32.85
N LYS A 278 -14.21 -45.70 33.25
CA LYS A 278 -13.23 -44.97 34.06
C LYS A 278 -12.08 -44.58 33.15
N ILE A 279 -11.78 -43.29 33.08
CA ILE A 279 -10.78 -42.73 32.17
C ILE A 279 -9.63 -42.22 33.03
N ALA A 280 -8.44 -42.75 32.82
CA ALA A 280 -7.21 -42.30 33.45
C ALA A 280 -6.37 -41.52 32.43
N VAL A 281 -5.88 -40.36 32.85
CA VAL A 281 -4.83 -39.62 32.14
C VAL A 281 -3.63 -39.48 33.08
N SER A 282 -2.46 -39.92 32.64
CA SER A 282 -1.22 -39.82 33.42
C SER A 282 -0.07 -39.26 32.58
N GLY A 283 1.04 -38.92 33.23
CA GLY A 283 2.30 -38.66 32.54
C GLY A 283 2.93 -39.94 32.00
N LEU A 284 3.70 -39.82 30.92
CA LEU A 284 4.54 -40.91 30.39
C LEU A 284 5.73 -41.19 31.31
N THR A 285 6.26 -40.16 31.95
CA THR A 285 7.29 -40.20 32.99
C THR A 285 6.89 -39.35 34.20
N SER A 286 7.66 -39.44 35.28
CA SER A 286 7.46 -38.67 36.51
C SER A 286 7.59 -37.14 36.38
N ASN A 287 8.06 -36.67 35.23
CA ASN A 287 8.26 -35.26 34.92
C ASN A 287 7.23 -34.74 33.90
N ASP A 288 6.46 -35.62 33.26
CA ASP A 288 5.44 -35.24 32.28
C ASP A 288 4.16 -34.81 33.01
N VAL A 289 4.15 -33.55 33.46
CA VAL A 289 3.01 -32.92 34.12
C VAL A 289 2.67 -31.59 33.46
N GLY A 290 1.39 -31.20 33.49
CA GLY A 290 0.95 -29.94 32.91
C GLY A 290 -0.57 -29.86 32.72
N ASN A 291 -0.98 -29.11 31.70
CA ASN A 291 -2.39 -28.90 31.36
C ASN A 291 -2.89 -30.04 30.48
N ILE A 292 -4.04 -30.60 30.85
CA ILE A 292 -4.74 -31.67 30.17
C ILE A 292 -5.88 -31.07 29.36
N ARG A 293 -5.97 -31.50 28.11
CA ARG A 293 -7.12 -31.25 27.23
C ARG A 293 -7.74 -32.59 26.86
N LEU A 294 -8.78 -33.00 27.60
CA LEU A 294 -9.45 -34.29 27.43
C LEU A 294 -10.76 -34.10 26.67
N ARG A 295 -10.87 -34.72 25.49
CA ARG A 295 -12.11 -34.73 24.69
C ARG A 295 -12.75 -36.10 24.73
N ILE A 296 -14.06 -36.14 24.94
CA ILE A 296 -14.88 -37.36 24.85
C ILE A 296 -15.95 -37.09 23.79
N ILE A 297 -15.97 -37.89 22.73
CA ILE A 297 -16.81 -37.67 21.55
C ILE A 297 -17.55 -38.95 21.19
N PRO A 298 -18.77 -39.16 21.72
CA PRO A 298 -19.61 -40.29 21.36
C PRO A 298 -20.02 -40.21 19.87
N GLY A 299 -19.77 -41.28 19.13
CA GLY A 299 -19.93 -41.33 17.67
C GLY A 299 -18.79 -40.65 16.89
N GLY A 300 -17.77 -40.13 17.59
CA GLY A 300 -16.67 -39.39 16.99
C GLY A 300 -15.66 -40.27 16.25
N THR A 301 -14.88 -39.62 15.39
CA THR A 301 -13.73 -40.18 14.67
C THR A 301 -12.54 -39.25 14.85
N LEU A 302 -11.32 -39.78 14.67
CA LEU A 302 -10.11 -38.97 14.76
C LEU A 302 -10.18 -37.77 13.81
N ASP A 303 -9.71 -36.63 14.28
CA ASP A 303 -9.66 -35.42 13.47
C ASP A 303 -8.51 -35.47 12.46
N THR A 304 -8.88 -35.45 11.18
CA THR A 304 -7.96 -35.42 10.04
C THR A 304 -8.23 -34.23 9.12
N ARG A 305 -9.12 -33.32 9.52
CA ARG A 305 -9.51 -32.17 8.71
C ARG A 305 -8.70 -30.98 9.17
N ALA A 306 -8.21 -30.21 8.21
CA ALA A 306 -7.47 -29.01 8.53
C ALA A 306 -8.40 -27.80 8.72
N PRO A 307 -8.04 -26.85 9.58
CA PRO A 307 -8.82 -25.64 9.82
C PRO A 307 -8.80 -24.71 8.59
N LEU A 308 -9.84 -23.89 8.47
CA LEU A 308 -9.96 -22.86 7.44
C LEU A 308 -9.55 -21.51 8.02
N VAL A 309 -8.58 -20.85 7.37
CA VAL A 309 -8.12 -19.51 7.71
C VAL A 309 -8.50 -18.51 6.63
N SER A 310 -8.80 -17.26 7.00
CA SER A 310 -9.06 -16.18 6.05
C SER A 310 -8.56 -14.85 6.59
N ILE A 311 -7.89 -14.08 5.73
CA ILE A 311 -7.51 -12.69 5.97
C ILE A 311 -8.67 -11.81 5.50
N ILE A 312 -9.22 -11.02 6.42
CA ILE A 312 -10.36 -10.12 6.16
C ILE A 312 -9.87 -8.71 5.83
N SER A 313 -8.81 -8.25 6.47
CA SER A 313 -8.27 -6.91 6.26
C SER A 313 -6.75 -6.91 6.40
N PRO A 314 -6.03 -6.12 5.59
CA PRO A 314 -6.57 -5.29 4.50
C PRO A 314 -6.92 -6.12 3.26
N ASP A 315 -7.59 -5.49 2.28
CA ASP A 315 -7.92 -6.12 1.00
C ASP A 315 -6.66 -6.54 0.22
N ARG A 316 -6.81 -7.48 -0.70
CA ARG A 316 -5.72 -7.88 -1.61
C ARG A 316 -5.28 -6.69 -2.48
N GLU A 317 -3.98 -6.60 -2.73
CA GLU A 317 -3.33 -5.51 -3.49
C GLU A 317 -3.41 -4.13 -2.82
N THR A 318 -3.59 -4.10 -1.49
CA THR A 318 -3.57 -2.85 -0.73
C THR A 318 -2.23 -2.13 -0.87
N ILE A 319 -2.28 -0.81 -1.02
CA ILE A 319 -1.11 0.06 -1.01
C ILE A 319 -1.04 0.79 0.34
N THR A 320 0.14 0.80 0.96
CA THR A 320 0.42 1.52 2.21
C THR A 320 1.67 2.38 2.08
N THR A 321 1.81 3.36 2.97
CA THR A 321 2.91 4.32 3.04
C THR A 321 3.70 4.19 4.34
N THR A 322 3.37 3.19 5.16
CA THR A 322 4.06 2.87 6.41
C THR A 322 4.57 1.44 6.36
N ASN A 323 5.67 1.19 7.09
CA ASN A 323 6.22 -0.15 7.27
C ASN A 323 5.47 -1.00 8.31
N ILE A 324 4.34 -0.50 8.85
CA ILE A 324 3.54 -1.18 9.87
C ILE A 324 2.19 -1.54 9.27
N LEU A 325 1.86 -2.82 9.32
CA LEU A 325 0.62 -3.36 8.76
C LEU A 325 -0.15 -4.12 9.84
N THR A 326 -1.37 -3.68 10.14
CA THR A 326 -2.28 -4.49 10.97
C THR A 326 -3.16 -5.34 10.07
N ILE A 327 -3.10 -6.66 10.27
CA ILE A 327 -3.94 -7.62 9.57
C ILE A 327 -4.99 -8.19 10.53
N VAL A 328 -6.17 -8.47 10.00
CA VAL A 328 -7.29 -9.05 10.75
C VAL A 328 -7.84 -10.22 9.95
N GLY A 329 -8.26 -11.28 10.62
CA GLY A 329 -8.82 -12.45 9.97
C GLY A 329 -9.57 -13.39 10.90
N THR A 330 -9.90 -14.56 10.39
CA THR A 330 -10.61 -15.63 11.12
C THR A 330 -9.92 -16.97 10.89
N ALA A 331 -10.00 -17.87 11.87
CA ALA A 331 -9.68 -19.28 11.68
C ALA A 331 -10.74 -20.13 12.38
N LYS A 332 -11.28 -21.12 11.67
CA LYS A 332 -12.36 -21.96 12.16
C LYS A 332 -12.25 -23.40 11.67
N GLU A 333 -12.78 -24.31 12.48
CA GLU A 333 -12.87 -25.71 12.09
C GLU A 333 -13.99 -25.97 11.08
N PRO A 334 -13.83 -26.97 10.19
CA PRO A 334 -14.90 -27.40 9.31
C PRO A 334 -16.10 -27.98 10.07
N LEU A 335 -15.88 -28.77 11.13
CA LEU A 335 -16.95 -29.30 11.98
C LEU A 335 -16.78 -28.93 13.46
N PRO A 336 -17.89 -28.76 14.22
CA PRO A 336 -17.84 -28.47 15.66
C PRO A 336 -17.20 -29.58 16.53
N THR A 337 -17.06 -30.79 15.99
CA THR A 337 -16.45 -31.94 16.69
C THR A 337 -14.94 -32.04 16.50
N ASP A 338 -14.36 -31.19 15.64
CA ASP A 338 -12.93 -31.19 15.34
C ASP A 338 -12.11 -30.68 16.54
N SER A 339 -10.80 -30.86 16.45
CA SER A 339 -9.87 -30.61 17.55
C SER A 339 -9.78 -29.18 17.98
N GLY A 340 -10.23 -28.25 17.14
CA GLY A 340 -10.19 -26.82 17.40
C GLY A 340 -8.85 -26.25 16.96
N VAL A 341 -8.87 -24.98 16.58
CA VAL A 341 -7.69 -24.27 16.12
C VAL A 341 -6.71 -24.13 17.30
N SER A 342 -5.48 -24.61 17.11
CA SER A 342 -4.40 -24.52 18.08
C SER A 342 -3.59 -23.24 17.93
N ASN A 343 -3.34 -22.81 16.69
CA ASN A 343 -2.63 -21.56 16.41
C ASN A 343 -2.93 -21.04 15.01
N VAL A 344 -2.72 -19.73 14.84
CA VAL A 344 -2.64 -19.08 13.53
C VAL A 344 -1.22 -18.56 13.36
N THR A 345 -0.60 -18.90 12.25
CA THR A 345 0.76 -18.51 11.92
C THR A 345 0.76 -17.56 10.74
N ILE A 346 1.43 -16.42 10.86
CA ILE A 346 1.55 -15.43 9.80
C ILE A 346 3.00 -15.28 9.36
N ARG A 347 3.21 -15.30 8.05
CA ARG A 347 4.51 -15.11 7.41
C ARG A 347 4.47 -13.91 6.47
N VAL A 348 5.50 -13.08 6.57
CA VAL A 348 5.75 -11.96 5.66
C VAL A 348 6.88 -12.34 4.72
N ASN A 349 6.61 -12.39 3.42
CA ASN A 349 7.55 -12.85 2.39
C ASN A 349 8.14 -14.22 2.76
N ASN A 350 9.45 -14.38 2.64
CA ASN A 350 10.18 -15.57 3.10
C ASN A 350 10.72 -15.43 4.53
N GLY A 351 10.23 -14.47 5.31
CA GLY A 351 10.67 -14.17 6.67
C GLY A 351 10.25 -15.20 7.72
N PRO A 352 10.50 -14.90 9.02
CA PRO A 352 10.13 -15.77 10.12
C PRO A 352 8.61 -15.88 10.28
N GLU A 353 8.18 -16.98 10.90
CA GLU A 353 6.80 -17.24 11.26
C GLU A 353 6.43 -16.48 12.55
N ASN A 354 5.27 -15.82 12.54
CA ASN A 354 4.71 -15.10 13.68
C ASN A 354 3.50 -15.88 14.18
N TYR A 355 3.55 -16.35 15.43
CA TYR A 355 2.52 -17.21 16.00
C TYR A 355 1.53 -16.40 16.84
N LEU A 356 0.24 -16.58 16.58
CA LEU A 356 -0.85 -16.13 17.45
C LEU A 356 -1.33 -17.28 18.32
N LEU A 357 -1.16 -17.12 19.62
CA LEU A 357 -1.71 -18.02 20.65
C LEU A 357 -2.91 -17.31 21.30
N SER A 358 -4.11 -17.86 21.09
CA SER A 358 -5.39 -17.34 21.59
C SER A 358 -6.32 -18.51 21.85
N ASP A 359 -7.23 -18.36 22.81
CA ASP A 359 -8.28 -19.37 23.05
C ASP A 359 -9.48 -19.18 22.10
N ASN A 360 -9.52 -18.08 21.34
CA ASN A 360 -10.54 -17.80 20.35
C ASN A 360 -9.94 -17.21 19.07
N TYR A 361 -10.16 -17.91 17.95
CA TYR A 361 -9.69 -17.53 16.62
C TYR A 361 -10.82 -17.16 15.65
N GLU A 362 -12.07 -17.04 16.13
CA GLU A 362 -13.19 -16.56 15.32
C GLU A 362 -12.97 -15.11 14.85
N SER A 363 -12.11 -14.37 15.53
CA SER A 363 -11.55 -13.09 15.08
C SER A 363 -10.16 -12.93 15.67
N TRP A 364 -9.14 -12.77 14.82
CA TRP A 364 -7.76 -12.54 15.23
C TRP A 364 -7.20 -11.28 14.57
N SER A 365 -6.20 -10.66 15.20
CA SER A 365 -5.51 -9.47 14.70
C SER A 365 -4.03 -9.55 15.02
N MET A 366 -3.18 -9.08 14.12
CA MET A 366 -1.73 -8.99 14.31
C MET A 366 -1.16 -7.78 13.60
N THR A 367 -0.20 -7.11 14.25
CA THR A 367 0.59 -6.05 13.64
C THR A 367 1.94 -6.62 13.18
N LEU A 368 2.28 -6.34 11.92
CA LEU A 368 3.46 -6.83 11.22
C LEU A 368 4.33 -5.67 10.77
N PHE A 369 5.63 -5.93 10.66
CA PHE A 369 6.54 -5.05 9.93
C PHE A 369 6.74 -5.58 8.51
N ILE A 370 6.55 -4.71 7.51
CA ILE A 370 6.71 -5.02 6.09
C ILE A 370 7.87 -4.24 5.49
N GLN A 371 8.42 -4.74 4.38
CA GLN A 371 9.52 -4.09 3.68
C GLN A 371 8.99 -3.19 2.57
N PRO A 372 9.73 -2.15 2.14
CA PRO A 372 9.36 -1.40 0.94
C PRO A 372 9.17 -2.30 -0.28
N GLY A 373 8.25 -1.90 -1.15
CA GLY A 373 7.86 -2.66 -2.32
C GLY A 373 6.75 -3.67 -2.02
N THR A 374 6.71 -4.75 -2.81
CA THR A 374 5.63 -5.74 -2.77
C THR A 374 5.90 -6.78 -1.69
N ASN A 375 4.94 -6.97 -0.78
CA ASN A 375 5.00 -7.96 0.29
C ASN A 375 3.90 -9.00 0.12
N LEU A 376 4.26 -10.28 0.19
CA LEU A 376 3.33 -11.39 0.29
C LEU A 376 3.09 -11.71 1.76
N ILE A 377 1.85 -11.58 2.23
CA ILE A 377 1.45 -11.95 3.58
C ILE A 377 0.67 -13.25 3.50
N GLN A 378 1.08 -14.27 4.24
CA GLN A 378 0.44 -15.58 4.26
C GLN A 378 0.00 -15.92 5.68
N ALA A 379 -1.25 -16.36 5.85
CA ALA A 379 -1.77 -16.85 7.11
C ALA A 379 -2.10 -18.34 6.99
N TYR A 380 -1.67 -19.12 7.97
CA TYR A 380 -1.93 -20.55 8.12
C TYR A 380 -2.65 -20.78 9.45
N ALA A 381 -3.49 -21.81 9.53
CA ALA A 381 -4.03 -22.29 10.80
C ALA A 381 -3.66 -23.76 10.98
N VAL A 382 -3.37 -24.14 12.23
CA VAL A 382 -3.10 -25.51 12.64
C VAL A 382 -4.05 -25.86 13.78
N ASP A 383 -4.64 -27.04 13.74
CA ASP A 383 -5.52 -27.54 14.80
C ASP A 383 -4.73 -28.28 15.91
N TYR A 384 -5.41 -28.68 16.98
CA TYR A 384 -4.77 -29.44 18.06
C TYR A 384 -4.38 -30.88 17.69
N ALA A 385 -4.93 -31.43 16.60
CA ALA A 385 -4.55 -32.73 16.05
C ALA A 385 -3.29 -32.67 15.16
N GLY A 386 -2.82 -31.46 14.85
CA GLY A 386 -1.65 -31.19 14.01
C GLY A 386 -1.94 -31.10 12.52
N ASN A 387 -3.21 -30.98 12.11
CA ASN A 387 -3.58 -30.76 10.72
C ASN A 387 -3.42 -29.27 10.37
N GLN A 388 -2.68 -28.98 9.30
CA GLN A 388 -2.45 -27.61 8.83
C GLN A 388 -3.31 -27.28 7.62
N GLY A 389 -4.03 -26.17 7.71
CA GLY A 389 -4.89 -25.63 6.65
C GLY A 389 -4.11 -25.08 5.46
N LYS A 390 -4.80 -24.96 4.32
CA LYS A 390 -4.27 -24.19 3.18
C LYS A 390 -4.11 -22.72 3.61
N ALA A 391 -2.99 -22.12 3.23
CA ALA A 391 -2.75 -20.70 3.49
C ALA A 391 -3.78 -19.83 2.76
N ASP A 392 -4.27 -18.80 3.45
CA ASP A 392 -4.79 -17.61 2.77
C ASP A 392 -3.65 -16.59 2.63
N PHE A 393 -3.75 -15.73 1.62
CA PHE A 393 -2.72 -14.75 1.34
C PHE A 393 -3.30 -13.45 0.81
N ILE A 394 -2.56 -12.37 1.08
CA ILE A 394 -2.76 -11.06 0.47
C ILE A 394 -1.41 -10.52 -0.02
N VAL A 395 -1.45 -9.69 -1.04
CA VAL A 395 -0.31 -8.90 -1.48
C VAL A 395 -0.51 -7.46 -1.02
N VAL A 396 0.50 -6.87 -0.40
CA VAL A 396 0.48 -5.47 0.07
C VAL A 396 1.72 -4.76 -0.44
N ARG A 397 1.53 -3.61 -1.09
CA ARG A 397 2.64 -2.78 -1.58
C ARG A 397 2.90 -1.62 -0.63
N TYR A 398 4.11 -1.54 -0.09
CA TYR A 398 4.57 -0.41 0.69
C TYR A 398 5.37 0.55 -0.20
N LEU A 399 4.86 1.76 -0.42
CA LEU A 399 5.55 2.82 -1.17
C LEU A 399 6.48 3.62 -0.25
N ASP A 400 7.77 3.61 -0.56
CA ASP A 400 8.82 4.35 0.15
C ASP A 400 9.94 4.71 -0.85
N PRO A 401 10.11 5.99 -1.24
CA PRO A 401 9.30 7.14 -0.84
C PRO A 401 7.89 7.13 -1.46
N ILE A 402 6.94 7.85 -0.85
CA ILE A 402 5.53 7.89 -1.31
C ILE A 402 5.37 8.42 -2.74
N ASN A 403 6.24 9.35 -3.12
CA ASN A 403 6.23 10.06 -4.39
C ASN A 403 7.28 9.51 -5.39
N ASP A 404 7.65 8.25 -5.23
CA ASP A 404 8.44 7.46 -6.19
C ASP A 404 7.76 7.40 -7.57
N TYR A 405 6.46 7.05 -7.60
CA TYR A 405 5.69 7.00 -8.84
C TYR A 405 5.17 8.38 -9.25
N PHE A 406 5.27 8.72 -10.53
CA PHE A 406 4.71 9.91 -11.17
C PHE A 406 3.23 10.11 -10.84
N ALA A 407 2.44 9.03 -10.85
CA ALA A 407 1.02 9.08 -10.49
C ALA A 407 0.78 9.57 -9.05
N ASN A 408 1.75 9.35 -8.17
CA ASN A 408 1.75 9.74 -6.76
C ASN A 408 2.57 11.01 -6.50
N ALA A 409 2.89 11.80 -7.53
CA ALA A 409 3.64 13.04 -7.40
C ALA A 409 3.11 13.93 -6.26
N GLN A 410 3.98 14.27 -5.31
CA GLN A 410 3.61 15.03 -4.13
C GLN A 410 3.18 16.45 -4.51
N ILE A 411 2.03 16.90 -3.99
CA ILE A 411 1.54 18.26 -4.24
C ILE A 411 2.37 19.27 -3.43
N LEU A 412 3.00 20.20 -4.14
CA LEU A 412 3.57 21.41 -3.55
C LEU A 412 2.48 22.48 -3.50
N SER A 413 2.26 23.08 -2.32
CA SER A 413 1.14 24.00 -2.07
C SER A 413 1.62 25.40 -1.74
N GLY A 414 0.88 26.40 -2.18
CA GLY A 414 1.21 27.81 -1.92
C GLY A 414 2.30 28.36 -2.87
N VAL A 415 2.84 29.52 -2.49
CA VAL A 415 3.82 30.26 -3.30
C VAL A 415 5.26 29.98 -2.91
N ALA A 416 5.53 29.36 -1.77
CA ALA A 416 6.87 28.96 -1.38
C ALA A 416 6.83 27.84 -0.35
N GLY A 417 7.90 27.04 -0.28
CA GLY A 417 8.05 26.01 0.74
C GLY A 417 9.28 25.14 0.55
N ILE A 418 9.39 24.13 1.42
CA ILE A 418 10.41 23.09 1.38
C ILE A 418 9.71 21.74 1.44
N ALA A 419 10.11 20.82 0.57
CA ALA A 419 9.70 19.43 0.57
C ALA A 419 10.91 18.53 0.82
N TYR A 420 10.67 17.43 1.52
CA TYR A 420 11.71 16.46 1.88
C TYR A 420 11.34 15.08 1.36
N ALA A 421 12.34 14.31 0.94
CA ALA A 421 12.18 12.90 0.60
C ALA A 421 13.49 12.14 0.85
N ASN A 422 13.42 10.82 1.05
CA ASN A 422 14.59 9.94 0.96
C ASN A 422 14.52 9.20 -0.38
N THR A 423 15.49 9.42 -1.25
CA THR A 423 15.52 8.84 -2.61
C THR A 423 16.22 7.47 -2.66
N GLU A 424 16.71 6.95 -1.54
CA GLU A 424 17.46 5.67 -1.46
C GLU A 424 16.70 4.47 -2.04
N ARG A 425 15.37 4.52 -2.11
CA ARG A 425 14.52 3.43 -2.61
C ARG A 425 13.60 3.82 -3.75
N ALA A 426 13.72 5.05 -4.23
CA ALA A 426 13.05 5.46 -5.45
C ALA A 426 13.57 4.63 -6.65
N THR A 427 12.73 4.50 -7.65
CA THR A 427 12.88 3.64 -8.82
C THR A 427 12.51 4.40 -10.07
N VAL A 428 13.11 3.99 -11.19
CA VAL A 428 12.73 4.51 -12.51
C VAL A 428 11.50 3.78 -13.04
N GLU A 429 10.54 4.55 -13.56
CA GLU A 429 9.35 4.01 -14.20
C GLU A 429 9.55 3.74 -15.70
N PRO A 430 8.82 2.78 -16.29
CA PRO A 430 8.74 2.67 -17.74
C PRO A 430 8.29 3.99 -18.37
N TYR A 431 9.00 4.42 -19.41
CA TYR A 431 8.77 5.67 -20.14
C TYR A 431 9.11 6.96 -19.39
N GLU A 432 9.78 6.86 -18.24
CA GLU A 432 10.33 8.02 -17.56
C GLU A 432 11.41 8.71 -18.41
N PRO A 433 11.35 10.04 -18.63
CA PRO A 433 12.36 10.77 -19.37
C PRO A 433 13.72 10.77 -18.66
N TYR A 434 14.81 10.86 -19.42
CA TYR A 434 16.12 11.17 -18.86
C TYR A 434 16.15 12.64 -18.41
N HIS A 435 16.07 12.86 -17.10
CA HIS A 435 16.10 14.20 -16.51
C HIS A 435 17.45 14.87 -16.78
N ALA A 436 17.44 16.09 -17.34
CA ALA A 436 18.64 16.81 -17.76
C ALA A 436 19.58 16.01 -18.69
N GLY A 437 19.05 15.04 -19.44
CA GLY A 437 19.83 14.16 -20.32
C GLY A 437 20.69 13.11 -19.59
N ASN A 438 20.51 12.94 -18.28
CA ASN A 438 21.23 11.98 -17.46
C ASN A 438 20.41 10.71 -17.20
N SER A 439 21.11 9.59 -17.00
CA SER A 439 20.45 8.29 -16.80
C SER A 439 19.72 8.15 -15.47
N GLY A 440 20.06 8.97 -14.47
CA GLY A 440 19.43 8.98 -13.16
C GLY A 440 19.32 7.58 -12.54
N GLY A 441 18.17 7.30 -11.93
CA GLY A 441 17.72 5.95 -11.56
C GLY A 441 16.87 5.88 -10.30
N ARG A 442 16.66 7.00 -9.60
CA ARG A 442 16.02 7.09 -8.28
C ARG A 442 15.22 8.40 -8.15
N SER A 443 14.42 8.66 -9.16
CA SER A 443 13.61 9.87 -9.28
C SER A 443 12.44 9.88 -8.30
N VAL A 444 12.14 11.07 -7.79
CA VAL A 444 10.91 11.35 -7.05
C VAL A 444 10.17 12.51 -7.68
N TRP A 445 8.85 12.44 -7.62
CA TRP A 445 7.98 13.34 -8.37
C TRP A 445 7.21 14.30 -7.45
N TYR A 446 7.08 15.53 -7.94
CA TYR A 446 6.26 16.57 -7.34
C TYR A 446 5.37 17.19 -8.41
N LYS A 447 4.27 17.80 -7.98
CA LYS A 447 3.42 18.62 -8.84
C LYS A 447 3.04 19.92 -8.17
N TRP A 448 3.10 21.01 -8.92
CA TRP A 448 2.77 22.34 -8.46
C TRP A 448 1.90 23.06 -9.50
N THR A 449 0.78 23.63 -9.06
CA THR A 449 -0.11 24.38 -9.94
C THR A 449 0.07 25.88 -9.70
N SER A 450 0.40 26.61 -10.76
CA SER A 450 0.72 28.02 -10.61
C SER A 450 -0.50 28.87 -10.26
N PRO A 451 -0.46 29.68 -9.18
CA PRO A 451 -1.58 30.56 -8.81
C PRO A 451 -1.74 31.76 -9.75
N GLY A 452 -0.72 32.07 -10.56
CA GLY A 452 -0.71 33.14 -11.54
C GLY A 452 0.45 32.97 -12.52
N SER A 453 0.62 33.87 -13.47
CA SER A 453 1.87 33.89 -14.24
C SER A 453 2.93 34.70 -13.49
N GLY A 454 4.19 34.25 -13.53
CA GLY A 454 5.33 34.84 -12.81
C GLY A 454 6.58 34.00 -13.01
N THR A 455 7.51 34.00 -12.07
CA THR A 455 8.70 33.13 -12.07
C THR A 455 8.60 32.09 -10.95
N LEU A 456 9.02 30.86 -11.23
CA LEU A 456 9.21 29.82 -10.21
C LEU A 456 10.70 29.51 -10.13
N GLN A 457 11.25 29.65 -8.93
CA GLN A 457 12.58 29.17 -8.57
C GLN A 457 12.44 27.83 -7.86
N LEU A 458 13.23 26.85 -8.27
CA LEU A 458 13.38 25.55 -7.61
C LEU A 458 14.87 25.33 -7.33
N THR A 459 15.21 24.87 -6.13
CA THR A 459 16.58 24.47 -5.77
C THR A 459 16.56 23.24 -4.89
N THR A 460 17.51 22.34 -5.11
CA THR A 460 17.75 21.18 -4.25
C THR A 460 18.85 21.44 -3.20
N GLU A 461 19.26 22.70 -3.02
CA GLU A 461 20.23 23.11 -2.02
C GLU A 461 19.82 22.63 -0.62
N GLY A 462 20.78 22.01 0.08
CA GLY A 462 20.57 21.31 1.36
C GLY A 462 20.46 19.79 1.24
N SER A 463 20.33 19.26 0.01
CA SER A 463 20.42 17.82 -0.25
C SER A 463 21.84 17.31 -0.03
N ASN A 464 21.97 16.05 0.39
CA ASN A 464 23.27 15.45 0.74
C ASN A 464 23.88 14.57 -0.37
N PHE A 465 23.38 14.68 -1.60
CA PHE A 465 23.84 13.93 -2.76
C PHE A 465 23.83 14.83 -4.01
N ASP A 466 24.50 14.36 -5.06
CA ASP A 466 24.55 15.02 -6.38
C ASP A 466 23.18 14.86 -7.07
N THR A 467 22.45 15.96 -7.25
CA THR A 467 21.05 15.92 -7.70
C THR A 467 20.91 16.26 -9.17
N ILE A 468 19.84 15.77 -9.80
CA ILE A 468 19.33 16.25 -11.08
C ILE A 468 17.91 16.76 -10.87
N LEU A 469 17.56 17.89 -11.49
CA LEU A 469 16.25 18.52 -11.42
C LEU A 469 15.70 18.78 -12.83
N ALA A 470 14.48 18.34 -13.10
CA ALA A 470 13.79 18.65 -14.35
C ALA A 470 12.33 19.02 -14.11
N VAL A 471 11.82 19.96 -14.90
CA VAL A 471 10.45 20.45 -14.84
C VAL A 471 9.75 20.17 -16.16
N TYR A 472 8.54 19.63 -16.08
CA TYR A 472 7.73 19.23 -17.21
C TYR A 472 6.33 19.87 -17.15
N VAL A 473 5.73 20.02 -18.32
CA VAL A 473 4.27 20.16 -18.48
C VAL A 473 3.74 18.95 -19.25
N SER A 474 2.49 18.57 -19.01
CA SER A 474 1.84 17.51 -19.78
C SER A 474 1.08 18.08 -20.97
N THR A 475 1.18 17.46 -22.14
CA THR A 475 0.31 17.75 -23.29
C THR A 475 -1.14 17.33 -23.04
N ASN A 476 -1.37 16.41 -22.10
CA ASN A 476 -2.69 16.02 -21.60
C ASN A 476 -2.88 16.45 -20.13
N GLN A 477 -3.66 17.51 -19.93
CA GLN A 477 -3.88 18.09 -18.60
C GLN A 477 -4.95 17.34 -17.76
N LEU A 478 -5.77 16.49 -18.38
CA LEU A 478 -6.84 15.76 -17.67
C LEU A 478 -6.33 14.44 -17.08
N THR A 479 -5.52 13.71 -17.85
CA THR A 479 -4.95 12.42 -17.46
C THR A 479 -3.47 12.40 -17.87
N PRO A 480 -2.60 13.09 -17.12
CA PRO A 480 -1.18 13.19 -17.43
C PRO A 480 -0.52 11.81 -17.38
N LEU A 481 0.30 11.49 -18.38
CA LEU A 481 1.13 10.29 -18.45
C LEU A 481 2.60 10.67 -18.69
N LEU A 482 3.53 9.79 -18.33
CA LEU A 482 4.97 10.02 -18.56
C LEU A 482 5.29 10.29 -20.04
N THR A 483 4.59 9.64 -20.98
CA THR A 483 4.74 9.83 -22.43
C THR A 483 4.26 11.19 -22.94
N ASP A 484 3.45 11.90 -22.15
CA ASP A 484 2.84 13.17 -22.53
C ASP A 484 3.65 14.37 -22.03
N LEU A 485 4.74 14.12 -21.27
CA LEU A 485 5.58 15.15 -20.66
C LEU A 485 6.46 15.84 -21.69
N VAL A 486 6.46 17.17 -21.64
CA VAL A 486 7.34 18.06 -22.39
C VAL A 486 8.18 18.83 -21.39
N GLU A 487 9.50 18.72 -21.52
CA GLU A 487 10.45 19.41 -20.64
C GLU A 487 10.37 20.93 -20.83
N VAL A 488 10.35 21.66 -19.72
CA VAL A 488 10.34 23.13 -19.66
C VAL A 488 11.75 23.65 -19.38
N VAL A 489 12.40 23.09 -18.35
CA VAL A 489 13.75 23.43 -17.92
C VAL A 489 14.32 22.28 -17.10
N SER A 490 15.64 22.12 -17.12
CA SER A 490 16.34 21.16 -16.29
C SER A 490 17.71 21.69 -15.86
N ASN A 491 18.26 21.15 -14.77
CA ASN A 491 19.60 21.42 -14.30
C ASN A 491 20.16 20.21 -13.54
N ASP A 492 21.46 19.98 -13.65
CA ASP A 492 22.21 18.94 -12.93
C ASP A 492 22.99 19.61 -11.79
N ASP A 493 24.02 20.37 -12.15
CA ASP A 493 24.77 21.21 -11.21
C ASP A 493 24.32 22.68 -11.28
N ALA A 494 24.05 23.31 -10.13
CA ALA A 494 23.76 24.76 -10.08
C ALA A 494 24.97 25.60 -10.54
N ASP A 495 26.19 25.16 -10.22
CA ASP A 495 27.44 25.71 -10.76
C ASP A 495 28.57 24.67 -10.72
N SER A 496 29.78 25.03 -11.18
CA SER A 496 30.92 24.10 -11.26
C SER A 496 31.43 23.56 -9.91
N THR A 497 30.96 24.12 -8.79
CA THR A 497 31.35 23.76 -7.42
C THR A 497 30.18 23.24 -6.58
N VAL A 498 28.93 23.50 -6.97
CA VAL A 498 27.71 23.12 -6.26
C VAL A 498 26.98 22.00 -6.99
N LYS A 499 26.98 20.82 -6.37
CA LYS A 499 26.40 19.56 -6.88
C LYS A 499 24.89 19.40 -6.65
N THR A 500 24.24 20.44 -6.18
CA THR A 500 22.78 20.50 -6.10
C THR A 500 22.26 21.33 -7.25
N SER A 501 21.11 20.98 -7.78
CA SER A 501 20.50 21.62 -8.94
C SER A 501 19.66 22.84 -8.59
N SER A 502 19.59 23.80 -9.50
CA SER A 502 18.74 24.99 -9.37
C SER A 502 18.21 25.43 -10.74
N VAL A 503 16.93 25.76 -10.81
CA VAL A 503 16.29 26.33 -12.01
C VAL A 503 15.44 27.55 -11.65
N LEU A 504 15.41 28.52 -12.57
CA LEU A 504 14.54 29.68 -12.53
C LEU A 504 13.89 29.84 -13.90
N PHE A 505 12.57 29.81 -13.95
CA PHE A 505 11.84 29.86 -15.22
C PHE A 505 10.48 30.54 -15.06
N ASN A 506 9.93 30.99 -16.19
CA ASN A 506 8.62 31.63 -16.21
C ASN A 506 7.51 30.58 -16.15
N VAL A 507 6.51 30.84 -15.33
CA VAL A 507 5.31 30.02 -15.19
C VAL A 507 4.08 30.75 -15.71
N THR A 508 3.11 29.99 -16.21
CA THR A 508 1.84 30.51 -16.71
C THR A 508 0.71 30.19 -15.73
N THR A 509 -0.26 31.10 -15.63
CA THR A 509 -1.39 30.97 -14.71
C THR A 509 -2.15 29.66 -14.90
N ASN A 510 -2.49 29.01 -13.78
CA ASN A 510 -3.28 27.77 -13.75
C ASN A 510 -2.68 26.59 -14.55
N THR A 511 -1.37 26.63 -14.80
CA THR A 511 -0.64 25.51 -15.39
C THR A 511 -0.06 24.64 -14.29
N THR A 512 -0.23 23.32 -14.41
CA THR A 512 0.42 22.34 -13.53
C THR A 512 1.77 21.96 -14.10
N TYR A 513 2.81 22.13 -13.27
CA TYR A 513 4.18 21.74 -13.52
C TYR A 513 4.50 20.47 -12.73
N TYR A 514 5.04 19.47 -13.42
CA TYR A 514 5.57 18.24 -12.81
C TYR A 514 7.06 18.40 -12.64
N ILE A 515 7.57 18.11 -11.45
CA ILE A 515 8.96 18.34 -11.08
C ILE A 515 9.53 16.99 -10.70
N ALA A 516 10.54 16.54 -11.43
CA ALA A 516 11.29 15.35 -11.12
C ALA A 516 12.61 15.75 -10.46
N VAL A 517 12.96 15.09 -9.36
CA VAL A 517 14.29 15.18 -8.76
C VAL A 517 14.88 13.79 -8.69
N ASP A 518 16.08 13.62 -9.24
CA ASP A 518 16.82 12.36 -9.28
C ASP A 518 18.28 12.61 -8.82
N GLY A 519 19.15 11.61 -8.89
CA GLY A 519 20.57 11.74 -8.58
C GLY A 519 21.49 11.42 -9.75
N TYR A 520 22.55 12.22 -9.88
CA TYR A 520 23.55 12.06 -10.94
C TYR A 520 24.23 10.69 -10.84
N GLY A 521 24.27 9.96 -11.96
CA GLY A 521 24.85 8.61 -12.02
C GLY A 521 24.20 7.58 -11.09
N GLY A 522 22.93 7.79 -10.69
CA GLY A 522 22.21 6.93 -9.74
C GLY A 522 22.53 7.21 -8.27
N SER A 523 23.14 8.37 -7.98
CA SER A 523 23.33 8.88 -6.61
C SER A 523 21.98 9.01 -5.88
N TYR A 524 22.01 8.97 -4.56
CA TYR A 524 20.80 9.06 -3.74
C TYR A 524 21.10 9.56 -2.34
N GLY A 525 20.06 10.00 -1.66
CA GLY A 525 20.15 10.42 -0.28
C GLY A 525 18.91 11.14 0.20
N PHE A 526 19.11 12.01 1.18
CA PHE A 526 18.07 12.89 1.68
C PHE A 526 17.96 14.12 0.78
N LEU A 527 16.81 14.25 0.15
CA LEU A 527 16.43 15.37 -0.71
C LEU A 527 15.80 16.48 0.12
N GLN A 528 16.24 17.71 -0.13
CA GLN A 528 15.58 18.94 0.25
C GLN A 528 15.27 19.75 -1.01
N LEU A 529 14.00 19.77 -1.44
CA LEU A 529 13.52 20.58 -2.57
C LEU A 529 12.87 21.86 -2.05
N GLN A 530 13.42 23.01 -2.40
CA GLN A 530 12.86 24.32 -2.07
C GLN A 530 12.23 24.93 -3.31
N TYR A 531 11.09 25.60 -3.14
CA TYR A 531 10.38 26.26 -4.23
C TYR A 531 9.93 27.65 -3.79
N VAL A 532 10.07 28.64 -4.69
CA VAL A 532 9.62 30.01 -4.49
C VAL A 532 9.05 30.55 -5.78
N TYR A 533 7.75 30.82 -5.78
CA TYR A 533 7.04 31.53 -6.83
C TYR A 533 7.03 33.03 -6.51
N VAL A 534 7.49 33.82 -7.46
CA VAL A 534 7.47 35.27 -7.40
C VAL A 534 6.55 35.78 -8.51
N PRO A 535 5.43 36.45 -8.18
CA PRO A 535 4.65 37.12 -9.20
C PRO A 535 5.48 38.27 -9.81
N PRO A 536 5.20 38.69 -11.06
CA PRO A 536 5.90 39.81 -11.68
C PRO A 536 5.83 41.06 -10.80
N GLU A 537 6.96 41.76 -10.66
CA GLU A 537 7.01 42.98 -9.86
C GLU A 537 6.04 44.05 -10.41
N ALA A 538 5.30 44.69 -9.50
CA ALA A 538 4.35 45.74 -9.84
C ALA A 538 5.07 46.97 -10.41
N GLY A 539 5.17 47.07 -11.73
CA GLY A 539 5.90 48.16 -12.38
C GLY A 539 6.63 47.76 -13.66
N GLN A 540 6.90 46.47 -13.85
CA GLN A 540 7.56 45.96 -15.04
C GLN A 540 6.64 46.03 -16.26
N TYR A 541 7.23 46.22 -17.44
CA TYR A 541 6.52 46.22 -18.72
C TYR A 541 7.00 45.03 -19.56
N TYR A 542 6.06 44.42 -20.29
CA TYR A 542 6.32 43.32 -21.19
C TYR A 542 5.76 43.61 -22.58
N THR A 543 6.36 42.99 -23.58
CA THR A 543 6.04 43.17 -24.99
C THR A 543 5.06 42.10 -25.47
N LEU A 544 4.14 42.51 -26.35
CA LEU A 544 3.30 41.64 -27.15
C LEU A 544 3.73 41.77 -28.60
N VAL A 545 3.97 40.64 -29.26
CA VAL A 545 4.22 40.54 -30.70
C VAL A 545 3.32 39.46 -31.27
N VAL A 546 2.41 39.85 -32.16
CA VAL A 546 1.48 38.93 -32.82
C VAL A 546 1.71 39.03 -34.32
N SER A 547 2.08 37.90 -34.91
CA SER A 547 2.19 37.70 -36.35
C SER A 547 0.99 36.91 -36.86
N ASN A 548 0.80 36.85 -38.17
CA ASN A 548 -0.26 36.06 -38.78
C ASN A 548 0.17 35.49 -40.13
N THR A 549 -0.40 34.33 -40.46
CA THR A 549 -0.40 33.80 -41.83
C THR A 549 -1.31 34.66 -42.74
N ALA A 550 -1.19 34.51 -44.06
CA ALA A 550 -2.09 35.16 -45.02
C ALA A 550 -3.55 34.69 -44.83
N GLY A 551 -4.54 35.48 -45.25
CA GLY A 551 -5.96 35.15 -45.10
C GLY A 551 -6.65 35.80 -43.89
N GLY A 552 -6.00 36.76 -43.23
CA GLY A 552 -6.61 37.56 -42.19
C GLY A 552 -5.65 38.56 -41.57
N SER A 553 -6.11 39.25 -40.54
CA SER A 553 -5.35 40.24 -39.78
C SER A 553 -5.55 40.08 -38.28
N VAL A 554 -4.66 40.66 -37.47
CA VAL A 554 -4.71 40.60 -36.00
C VAL A 554 -4.69 42.00 -35.40
N THR A 555 -5.42 42.23 -34.31
CA THR A 555 -5.39 43.52 -33.59
C THR A 555 -5.58 43.32 -32.07
N PRO A 556 -4.73 43.94 -31.23
CA PRO A 556 -3.46 44.59 -31.57
C PRO A 556 -2.39 43.57 -32.02
N ALA A 557 -1.59 43.94 -33.02
CA ALA A 557 -0.47 43.12 -33.50
C ALA A 557 0.81 43.30 -32.66
N TYR A 558 0.94 44.42 -31.97
CA TYR A 558 2.08 44.70 -31.09
C TYR A 558 1.67 45.64 -29.95
N GLY A 559 2.42 45.62 -28.85
CA GLY A 559 2.26 46.59 -27.77
C GLY A 559 3.19 46.33 -26.58
N THR A 560 3.32 47.33 -25.71
CA THR A 560 4.03 47.20 -24.43
C THR A 560 3.03 47.42 -23.31
N TYR A 561 2.94 46.47 -22.39
CA TYR A 561 1.92 46.45 -21.36
C TYR A 561 2.55 46.27 -19.98
N LYS A 562 1.99 46.96 -18.99
CA LYS A 562 2.40 46.76 -17.60
C LYS A 562 2.05 45.33 -17.17
N ALA A 563 2.91 44.71 -16.38
CA ALA A 563 2.65 43.44 -15.72
C ALA A 563 1.27 43.45 -15.04
N GLY A 564 0.47 42.41 -15.28
CA GLY A 564 -0.91 42.28 -14.80
C GLY A 564 -1.97 42.91 -15.70
N ALA A 565 -1.61 43.57 -16.81
CA ALA A 565 -2.59 44.12 -17.74
C ALA A 565 -3.36 42.99 -18.46
N ARG A 566 -4.70 43.10 -18.53
CA ARG A 566 -5.52 42.23 -19.38
C ARG A 566 -5.58 42.80 -20.79
N VAL A 567 -5.16 41.99 -21.77
CA VAL A 567 -5.17 42.34 -23.19
C VAL A 567 -6.11 41.39 -23.93
N THR A 568 -6.87 41.93 -24.87
CA THR A 568 -7.71 41.15 -25.80
C THR A 568 -7.17 41.33 -27.21
N ILE A 569 -6.78 40.23 -27.85
CA ILE A 569 -6.39 40.19 -29.25
C ILE A 569 -7.51 39.56 -30.08
N THR A 570 -7.75 40.10 -31.27
CA THR A 570 -8.79 39.61 -32.19
C THR A 570 -8.15 39.28 -33.53
N ALA A 571 -8.35 38.05 -33.99
CA ALA A 571 -8.07 37.65 -35.36
C ALA A 571 -9.30 37.95 -36.22
N THR A 572 -9.13 38.71 -37.29
CA THR A 572 -10.21 39.03 -38.24
C THR A 572 -9.89 38.33 -39.56
N PRO A 573 -10.59 37.24 -39.91
CA PRO A 573 -10.39 36.57 -41.19
C PRO A 573 -10.76 37.47 -42.36
N ASP A 574 -10.01 37.36 -43.45
CA ASP A 574 -10.39 37.95 -44.73
C ASP A 574 -11.68 37.29 -45.26
N LYS A 575 -12.34 37.95 -46.22
CA LYS A 575 -13.54 37.39 -46.86
C LYS A 575 -13.21 35.99 -47.42
N TYR A 576 -14.03 35.00 -47.06
CA TYR A 576 -13.90 33.57 -47.41
C TYR A 576 -12.80 32.80 -46.67
N PHE A 577 -12.09 33.41 -45.74
CA PHE A 577 -11.16 32.73 -44.85
C PHE A 577 -11.77 32.53 -43.47
N GLU A 578 -11.16 31.66 -42.68
CA GLU A 578 -11.49 31.45 -41.28
C GLU A 578 -10.23 31.43 -40.42
N PHE A 579 -10.39 31.83 -39.17
CA PHE A 579 -9.36 31.71 -38.15
C PHE A 579 -9.30 30.26 -37.66
N VAL A 580 -8.09 29.71 -37.58
CA VAL A 580 -7.85 28.33 -37.14
C VAL A 580 -7.45 28.29 -35.67
N SER A 581 -6.36 28.99 -35.31
CA SER A 581 -5.81 28.96 -33.95
C SER A 581 -4.76 30.04 -33.71
N TRP A 582 -4.54 30.34 -32.43
CA TRP A 582 -3.37 31.02 -31.91
C TRP A 582 -2.33 29.97 -31.52
N SER A 583 -1.06 30.23 -31.82
CA SER A 583 0.07 29.41 -31.37
C SER A 583 1.24 30.27 -30.91
N GLY A 584 2.11 29.74 -30.04
CA GLY A 584 3.29 30.45 -29.52
C GLY A 584 3.29 30.44 -28.00
N SER A 585 3.40 31.60 -27.36
CA SER A 585 3.32 31.73 -25.90
C SER A 585 1.98 31.25 -25.30
N ILE A 586 0.91 31.23 -26.10
CA ILE A 586 -0.42 30.76 -25.72
C ILE A 586 -1.00 29.98 -26.92
N ASN A 587 -1.42 28.74 -26.70
CA ASN A 587 -2.14 27.95 -27.70
C ASN A 587 -3.64 28.01 -27.41
N SER A 588 -4.46 28.46 -28.37
CA SER A 588 -5.91 28.61 -28.16
C SER A 588 -6.69 28.63 -29.48
N GLY A 589 -7.87 28.02 -29.48
CA GLY A 589 -8.85 28.16 -30.57
C GLY A 589 -9.83 29.33 -30.37
N ASN A 590 -9.76 30.03 -29.23
CA ASN A 590 -10.70 31.11 -28.91
C ASN A 590 -10.34 32.40 -29.66
N ASN A 591 -11.34 33.04 -30.25
CA ASN A 591 -11.20 34.32 -30.92
C ASN A 591 -12.47 35.16 -30.70
N PRO A 592 -12.38 36.36 -30.08
CA PRO A 592 -11.18 37.00 -29.56
C PRO A 592 -10.52 36.25 -28.39
N LEU A 593 -9.22 36.45 -28.20
CA LEU A 593 -8.42 35.85 -27.11
C LEU A 593 -8.08 36.93 -26.07
N THR A 594 -8.55 36.75 -24.84
CA THR A 594 -8.22 37.62 -23.71
C THR A 594 -7.27 36.91 -22.74
N PHE A 595 -6.17 37.55 -22.36
CA PHE A 595 -5.19 37.03 -21.41
C PHE A 595 -4.52 38.15 -20.61
N THR A 596 -3.84 37.79 -19.52
CA THR A 596 -3.05 38.74 -18.70
C THR A 596 -1.59 38.71 -19.13
N ILE A 597 -1.00 39.88 -19.38
CA ILE A 597 0.42 40.02 -19.73
C ILE A 597 1.25 40.12 -18.46
N ASN A 598 2.10 39.10 -18.26
CA ASN A 598 2.97 38.94 -17.10
C ASN A 598 4.40 38.50 -17.51
N GLN A 599 4.65 38.41 -18.82
CA GLN A 599 5.93 38.13 -19.47
C GLN A 599 5.84 38.62 -20.92
N ASP A 600 6.94 38.62 -21.67
CA ASP A 600 6.90 38.86 -23.12
C ASP A 600 6.07 37.76 -23.82
N VAL A 601 5.19 38.15 -24.72
CA VAL A 601 4.24 37.27 -25.41
C VAL A 601 4.45 37.36 -26.92
N THR A 602 4.76 36.22 -27.55
CA THR A 602 4.82 36.08 -29.01
C THR A 602 3.78 35.09 -29.49
N LEU A 603 2.93 35.49 -30.43
CA LEU A 603 1.85 34.67 -30.98
C LEU A 603 1.82 34.69 -32.52
N LEU A 604 1.31 33.61 -33.09
CA LEU A 604 0.98 33.47 -34.52
C LEU A 604 -0.52 33.16 -34.66
N ALA A 605 -1.25 33.97 -35.42
CA ALA A 605 -2.59 33.64 -35.89
C ALA A 605 -2.52 32.84 -37.19
N THR A 606 -3.09 31.65 -37.17
CA THR A 606 -3.22 30.81 -38.36
C THR A 606 -4.61 30.99 -38.97
N PHE A 607 -4.65 31.29 -40.26
CA PHE A 607 -5.86 31.38 -41.08
C PHE A 607 -5.81 30.31 -42.17
N ARG A 608 -6.98 29.97 -42.70
CA ARG A 608 -7.11 29.12 -43.89
C ARG A 608 -8.34 29.51 -44.69
N LEU A 609 -8.40 29.08 -45.95
CA LEU A 609 -9.62 29.25 -46.76
C LEU A 609 -10.78 28.44 -46.14
N ALA A 610 -11.94 29.07 -45.96
CA ALA A 610 -13.10 28.44 -45.35
C ALA A 610 -13.85 27.54 -46.35
N ILE A 611 -14.02 26.27 -45.98
CA ILE A 611 -14.79 25.29 -46.76
C ILE A 611 -16.20 25.21 -46.15
N ARG A 612 -17.22 25.79 -46.82
CA ARG A 612 -18.60 25.71 -46.35
C ARG A 612 -19.42 24.74 -47.20
N GLY A 613 -19.66 23.54 -46.66
CA GLY A 613 -20.79 22.66 -46.99
C GLY A 613 -21.21 22.57 -48.46
N GLY A 614 -20.29 22.17 -49.35
CA GLY A 614 -20.58 21.83 -50.75
C GLY A 614 -20.48 22.99 -51.75
N ASP A 615 -20.35 24.24 -51.30
CA ASP A 615 -20.06 25.39 -52.15
C ASP A 615 -18.58 25.77 -51.93
N THR A 616 -17.71 25.31 -52.82
CA THR A 616 -16.29 25.65 -52.73
C THR A 616 -16.16 27.12 -53.13
N ASN A 617 -15.69 27.99 -52.22
CA ASN A 617 -15.38 29.40 -52.54
C ASN A 617 -14.30 29.55 -53.63
N MET A 618 -13.79 28.44 -54.17
CA MET A 618 -12.77 28.34 -55.19
C MET A 618 -13.20 29.03 -56.49
N THR A 619 -12.27 29.78 -57.04
CA THR A 619 -12.38 30.37 -58.37
C THR A 619 -12.30 29.29 -59.44
N ASP A 620 -11.39 28.32 -59.27
CA ASP A 620 -11.28 27.14 -60.12
C ASP A 620 -10.80 25.94 -59.32
N ASP A 621 -11.65 24.94 -59.23
CA ASP A 621 -11.40 23.63 -58.62
C ASP A 621 -11.12 22.56 -59.70
N PHE A 622 -11.07 22.96 -60.99
CA PHE A 622 -10.84 22.08 -62.15
C PHE A 622 -11.88 20.97 -62.36
N GLU A 623 -12.95 20.93 -61.57
CA GLU A 623 -14.00 19.92 -61.62
C GLU A 623 -14.87 19.99 -62.90
N THR A 624 -14.68 21.02 -63.72
CA THR A 624 -15.25 21.07 -65.09
C THR A 624 -14.60 20.06 -66.04
N GLY A 625 -13.47 19.44 -65.63
CA GLY A 625 -12.74 18.46 -66.42
C GLY A 625 -11.91 19.05 -67.55
N ASP A 626 -11.89 20.37 -67.70
CA ASP A 626 -11.06 21.10 -68.67
C ASP A 626 -10.61 22.48 -68.12
N LEU A 627 -9.77 23.19 -68.89
CA LEU A 627 -9.26 24.51 -68.52
C LEU A 627 -10.15 25.66 -69.04
N LYS A 628 -11.48 25.46 -69.18
CA LYS A 628 -12.38 26.49 -69.74
C LYS A 628 -13.19 27.26 -68.71
N LYS A 629 -13.20 26.86 -67.43
CA LYS A 629 -13.92 27.58 -66.36
C LYS A 629 -13.41 29.03 -66.24
N LEU A 630 -12.11 29.23 -66.38
CA LEU A 630 -11.46 30.53 -66.51
C LEU A 630 -10.74 30.65 -67.87
N ALA A 631 -10.33 31.87 -68.22
CA ALA A 631 -9.56 32.16 -69.43
C ALA A 631 -8.08 31.74 -69.30
N TRP A 632 -7.87 30.45 -69.01
CA TRP A 632 -6.54 29.85 -68.91
C TRP A 632 -5.81 29.86 -70.26
N SER A 633 -4.50 30.07 -70.20
CA SER A 633 -3.59 29.98 -71.35
C SER A 633 -2.41 29.10 -70.99
N THR A 634 -1.94 28.28 -71.93
CA THR A 634 -0.82 27.36 -71.71
C THR A 634 0.10 27.27 -72.92
N GLN A 635 1.39 27.02 -72.68
CA GLN A 635 2.43 26.86 -73.70
C GLN A 635 2.70 25.37 -73.96
N SER A 636 3.12 25.01 -75.19
CA SER A 636 3.45 23.62 -75.53
C SER A 636 4.80 23.20 -74.93
N PRO A 637 4.94 21.99 -74.34
CA PRO A 637 3.90 21.00 -74.03
C PRO A 637 2.88 21.49 -73.00
N GLN A 638 1.58 21.33 -73.29
CA GLN A 638 0.50 22.01 -72.56
C GLN A 638 0.21 21.41 -71.18
N TRP A 639 -0.14 22.28 -70.23
CA TRP A 639 -0.84 21.86 -69.02
C TRP A 639 -2.22 21.31 -69.37
N PHE A 640 -2.67 20.29 -68.64
CA PHE A 640 -3.96 19.64 -68.88
C PHE A 640 -4.63 19.20 -67.58
N VAL A 641 -5.96 19.07 -67.60
CA VAL A 641 -6.74 18.58 -66.46
C VAL A 641 -6.75 17.05 -66.46
N GLN A 642 -6.57 16.43 -65.30
CA GLN A 642 -6.45 14.98 -65.15
C GLN A 642 -6.97 14.47 -63.80
N THR A 643 -7.16 13.14 -63.69
CA THR A 643 -7.87 12.49 -62.56
C THR A 643 -6.98 11.68 -61.62
N ASN A 644 -5.71 11.46 -61.96
CA ASN A 644 -4.81 10.54 -61.28
C ASN A 644 -4.16 11.15 -60.03
N ILE A 645 -3.71 12.41 -60.10
CA ILE A 645 -3.01 13.11 -59.01
C ILE A 645 -3.84 14.35 -58.63
N LYS A 646 -4.60 14.33 -57.53
CA LYS A 646 -5.54 15.43 -57.18
C LYS A 646 -5.59 15.67 -55.67
N SER A 647 -5.85 16.92 -55.26
CA SER A 647 -5.95 17.30 -53.85
C SER A 647 -7.31 16.89 -53.30
N SER A 648 -8.37 17.26 -54.02
CA SER A 648 -9.75 16.91 -53.70
C SER A 648 -10.56 16.73 -54.99
N GLY A 649 -11.86 16.38 -54.88
CA GLY A 649 -12.71 16.21 -56.06
C GLY A 649 -12.24 15.08 -56.99
N LEU A 650 -12.49 15.24 -58.29
CA LEU A 650 -12.14 14.28 -59.33
C LEU A 650 -10.98 14.75 -60.21
N PHE A 651 -10.65 16.03 -60.21
CA PHE A 651 -9.76 16.63 -61.20
C PHE A 651 -8.69 17.55 -60.59
N SER A 652 -7.57 17.72 -61.29
CA SER A 652 -6.58 18.77 -61.00
C SER A 652 -5.84 19.16 -62.29
N ALA A 653 -5.20 20.33 -62.31
CA ALA A 653 -4.37 20.76 -63.43
C ALA A 653 -2.93 20.27 -63.27
N ARG A 654 -2.42 19.56 -64.27
CA ARG A 654 -1.06 18.99 -64.29
C ARG A 654 -0.21 19.62 -65.38
N ALA A 655 1.07 19.83 -65.06
CA ALA A 655 2.09 20.25 -66.02
C ALA A 655 2.19 19.27 -67.20
N GLY A 656 2.39 19.82 -68.41
CA GLY A 656 2.69 19.02 -69.58
C GLY A 656 4.00 18.26 -69.41
N LYS A 657 4.11 17.08 -70.02
CA LYS A 657 5.37 16.33 -70.01
C LYS A 657 6.44 17.10 -70.79
N ILE A 658 7.54 17.45 -70.13
CA ILE A 658 8.67 18.20 -70.67
C ILE A 658 9.98 17.39 -70.46
N THR A 659 11.00 17.65 -71.28
CA THR A 659 12.36 17.06 -71.15
C THR A 659 13.37 18.08 -70.62
N ASP A 660 14.63 17.68 -70.45
CA ASP A 660 15.73 18.53 -69.98
C ASP A 660 15.77 19.88 -70.72
N ASN A 661 16.00 20.95 -69.95
CA ASN A 661 16.02 22.37 -70.39
C ASN A 661 14.71 22.89 -70.99
N GLN A 662 13.58 22.20 -70.79
CA GLN A 662 12.27 22.69 -71.22
C GLN A 662 11.47 23.28 -70.06
N VAL A 663 10.46 24.07 -70.43
CA VAL A 663 9.55 24.75 -69.52
C VAL A 663 8.13 24.58 -70.06
N THR A 664 7.18 24.36 -69.16
CA THR A 664 5.75 24.44 -69.46
C THR A 664 5.04 25.36 -68.49
N THR A 665 4.09 26.15 -69.00
CA THR A 665 3.46 27.23 -68.25
C THR A 665 1.94 27.16 -68.34
N LEU A 666 1.27 27.40 -67.22
CA LEU A 666 -0.14 27.70 -67.10
C LEU A 666 -0.29 29.16 -66.63
N THR A 667 -1.11 29.94 -67.31
CA THR A 667 -1.24 31.39 -67.09
C THR A 667 -2.71 31.80 -67.05
N LEU A 668 -3.04 32.66 -66.10
CA LEU A 668 -4.33 33.35 -66.00
C LEU A 668 -4.11 34.86 -65.91
N ILE A 669 -4.75 35.62 -66.79
CA ILE A 669 -4.82 37.08 -66.71
C ILE A 669 -6.25 37.45 -66.32
N THR A 670 -6.43 38.04 -65.15
CA THR A 670 -7.75 38.41 -64.66
C THR A 670 -7.71 39.65 -63.77
N ASN A 671 -8.85 40.32 -63.63
CA ASN A 671 -9.00 41.48 -62.75
C ASN A 671 -9.37 41.01 -61.35
N THR A 672 -8.58 41.38 -60.35
CA THR A 672 -8.78 40.97 -58.95
C THR A 672 -9.02 42.18 -58.05
N SER A 673 -9.77 41.97 -56.98
CA SER A 673 -9.72 42.85 -55.81
C SER A 673 -8.41 42.59 -55.05
N GLU A 674 -7.91 43.60 -54.36
CA GLU A 674 -6.80 43.39 -53.42
C GLU A 674 -7.25 42.43 -52.30
N GLY A 675 -6.41 41.46 -51.93
CA GLY A 675 -6.73 40.48 -50.90
C GLY A 675 -5.78 39.29 -50.87
N THR A 676 -6.28 38.13 -50.43
CA THR A 676 -5.53 36.88 -50.34
C THR A 676 -6.01 35.89 -51.40
N GLY A 677 -5.07 35.25 -52.10
CA GLY A 677 -5.31 34.10 -52.97
C GLY A 677 -4.77 32.82 -52.34
N ALA A 678 -5.26 31.67 -52.79
CA ALA A 678 -4.80 30.37 -52.34
C ALA A 678 -4.86 29.34 -53.48
N PHE A 679 -3.99 28.33 -53.46
CA PHE A 679 -4.15 27.12 -54.26
C PHE A 679 -3.47 25.94 -53.58
N ASP A 680 -3.90 24.73 -53.89
CA ASP A 680 -3.20 23.51 -53.51
C ASP A 680 -2.16 23.15 -54.58
N LEU A 681 -1.00 22.66 -54.15
CA LEU A 681 0.06 22.24 -55.05
C LEU A 681 0.63 20.88 -54.66
N TYR A 682 1.12 20.18 -55.68
CA TYR A 682 1.86 18.94 -55.57
C TYR A 682 3.05 18.99 -56.53
N VAL A 683 4.22 18.56 -56.06
CA VAL A 683 5.43 18.46 -56.89
C VAL A 683 6.08 17.10 -56.64
N SER A 684 6.42 16.40 -57.70
CA SER A 684 7.27 15.20 -57.64
C SER A 684 8.30 15.33 -58.74
N SER A 685 9.52 15.64 -58.31
CA SER A 685 10.64 16.04 -59.16
C SER A 685 11.96 15.92 -58.39
N GLU A 686 13.08 16.22 -59.02
CA GLU A 686 14.39 16.20 -58.37
C GLU A 686 14.58 17.41 -57.43
N GLU A 687 15.06 17.14 -56.22
CA GLU A 687 15.22 18.17 -55.20
C GLU A 687 16.32 19.17 -55.59
N ASN A 688 15.96 20.46 -55.67
CA ASN A 688 16.82 21.56 -56.09
C ASN A 688 17.27 21.60 -57.56
N TRP A 689 16.64 20.82 -58.43
CA TRP A 689 16.96 20.81 -59.87
C TRP A 689 15.75 21.25 -60.70
N ASP A 690 14.66 20.53 -60.54
CA ASP A 690 13.38 20.83 -61.17
C ASP A 690 12.53 21.70 -60.27
N TYR A 691 11.83 22.67 -60.86
CA TYR A 691 11.03 23.61 -60.06
C TYR A 691 9.63 23.81 -60.62
N LEU A 692 8.64 23.75 -59.72
CA LEU A 692 7.40 24.51 -59.86
C LEU A 692 7.65 25.92 -59.32
N GLU A 693 7.38 26.93 -60.14
CA GLU A 693 7.48 28.33 -59.78
C GLU A 693 6.12 29.01 -59.93
N PHE A 694 5.75 29.82 -58.94
CA PHE A 694 4.57 30.67 -59.00
C PHE A 694 4.96 32.14 -59.08
N LEU A 695 4.49 32.82 -60.12
CA LEU A 695 4.80 34.22 -60.39
C LEU A 695 3.54 35.06 -60.49
N ILE A 696 3.62 36.30 -60.01
CA ILE A 696 2.59 37.33 -60.18
C ILE A 696 3.21 38.51 -60.91
N ASN A 697 2.63 38.89 -62.04
CA ASN A 697 3.10 39.99 -62.91
C ASN A 697 4.59 39.86 -63.27
N GLY A 698 5.08 38.63 -63.46
CA GLY A 698 6.47 38.32 -63.81
C GLY A 698 7.45 38.29 -62.62
N LYS A 699 7.00 38.58 -61.40
CA LYS A 699 7.82 38.46 -60.19
C LYS A 699 7.61 37.09 -59.54
N LEU A 700 8.69 36.38 -59.26
CA LEU A 700 8.66 35.12 -58.51
C LEU A 700 8.12 35.35 -57.08
N VAL A 701 7.08 34.60 -56.72
CA VAL A 701 6.45 34.62 -55.39
C VAL A 701 6.92 33.45 -54.55
N ALA A 702 6.94 32.24 -55.13
CA ALA A 702 7.42 31.04 -54.46
C ALA A 702 7.88 29.99 -55.50
N ARG A 703 8.71 29.04 -55.05
CA ARG A 703 9.16 27.89 -55.85
C ARG A 703 9.29 26.63 -54.98
N TRP A 704 9.09 25.47 -55.60
CA TRP A 704 9.14 24.16 -54.96
C TRP A 704 9.84 23.15 -55.87
N SER A 705 10.59 22.23 -55.27
CA SER A 705 11.32 21.14 -55.92
C SER A 705 11.28 19.90 -55.04
N GLY A 706 11.66 18.73 -55.56
CA GLY A 706 11.65 17.48 -54.78
C GLY A 706 10.27 16.84 -54.72
N GLU A 707 10.01 16.11 -53.63
CA GLU A 707 8.74 15.44 -53.33
C GLU A 707 7.92 16.27 -52.34
N VAL A 708 7.02 17.11 -52.85
CA VAL A 708 6.08 17.93 -52.09
C VAL A 708 4.67 17.35 -52.27
N GLY A 709 4.17 16.68 -51.23
CA GLY A 709 2.79 16.23 -51.16
C GLY A 709 1.80 17.39 -51.21
N TRP A 710 0.49 17.09 -51.38
CA TRP A 710 -0.54 18.13 -51.46
C TRP A 710 -0.49 19.06 -50.27
N THR A 711 -0.23 20.33 -50.54
CA THR A 711 -0.17 21.40 -49.54
C THR A 711 -0.82 22.66 -50.08
N ASN A 712 -1.44 23.45 -49.20
CA ASN A 712 -2.06 24.71 -49.56
C ASN A 712 -1.04 25.85 -49.49
N PHE A 713 -1.01 26.70 -50.51
CA PHE A 713 -0.20 27.91 -50.54
C PHE A 713 -1.09 29.15 -50.65
N MET A 714 -0.96 30.04 -49.68
CA MET A 714 -1.66 31.33 -49.64
C MET A 714 -0.71 32.49 -49.94
N PHE A 715 -1.19 33.50 -50.67
CA PHE A 715 -0.37 34.62 -51.13
C PHE A 715 -1.18 35.92 -51.23
N SER A 716 -0.49 37.06 -51.18
CA SER A 716 -1.11 38.37 -51.40
C SER A 716 -1.42 38.61 -52.88
N VAL A 717 -2.64 39.08 -53.15
CA VAL A 717 -3.16 39.39 -54.49
C VAL A 717 -3.29 40.91 -54.61
N PRO A 718 -2.59 41.56 -55.57
CA PRO A 718 -2.78 42.98 -55.84
C PRO A 718 -4.17 43.27 -56.42
N GLY A 719 -4.70 44.47 -56.19
CA GLY A 719 -5.89 44.94 -56.90
C GLY A 719 -5.59 45.32 -58.36
N GLY A 720 -6.52 45.03 -59.27
CA GLY A 720 -6.41 45.35 -60.70
C GLY A 720 -6.17 44.13 -61.59
N THR A 721 -5.77 44.38 -62.84
CA THR A 721 -5.46 43.30 -63.78
C THR A 721 -4.10 42.68 -63.43
N ASN A 722 -4.11 41.40 -63.07
CA ASN A 722 -2.92 40.64 -62.70
C ASN A 722 -2.73 39.43 -63.61
N LYS A 723 -1.47 39.11 -63.88
CA LYS A 723 -1.04 37.87 -64.55
C LYS A 723 -0.50 36.90 -63.48
N PHE A 724 -1.19 35.78 -63.30
CA PHE A 724 -0.76 34.65 -62.48
C PHE A 724 -0.13 33.58 -63.38
N GLU A 725 1.04 33.10 -63.01
CA GLU A 725 1.81 32.14 -63.81
C GLU A 725 2.32 31.00 -62.94
N TRP A 726 1.96 29.76 -63.31
CA TRP A 726 2.53 28.54 -62.77
C TRP A 726 3.44 27.93 -63.83
N ARG A 727 4.72 27.85 -63.51
CA ARG A 727 5.77 27.44 -64.45
C ARG A 727 6.47 26.20 -63.90
N TYR A 728 6.46 25.11 -64.65
CA TYR A 728 7.26 23.93 -64.34
C TYR A 728 8.44 23.86 -65.30
N SER A 729 9.65 23.72 -64.74
CA SER A 729 10.92 23.75 -65.50
C SER A 729 11.80 22.57 -65.11
N LYS A 730 12.44 21.96 -66.11
CA LYS A 730 13.47 20.93 -65.91
C LYS A 730 14.86 21.48 -66.13
N ASP A 731 15.82 21.01 -65.34
CA ASP A 731 17.23 21.37 -65.45
C ASP A 731 17.92 20.60 -66.60
N ALA A 732 19.26 20.61 -66.61
CA ALA A 732 20.04 20.20 -67.77
C ALA A 732 20.35 18.70 -67.85
N SER A 733 20.06 17.89 -66.81
CA SER A 733 20.37 16.45 -66.79
C SER A 733 19.61 15.70 -65.68
N PHE A 734 19.38 14.39 -65.90
CA PHE A 734 18.77 13.43 -64.95
C PHE A 734 17.23 13.57 -64.80
N SER A 735 16.58 12.51 -64.33
CA SER A 735 15.13 12.45 -64.17
C SER A 735 14.81 11.61 -62.93
N GLY A 736 14.07 12.18 -61.99
CA GLY A 736 13.77 11.58 -60.70
C GLY A 736 12.39 12.02 -60.19
N GLY A 737 11.63 11.09 -59.62
CA GLY A 737 10.21 11.30 -59.30
C GLY A 737 9.30 11.14 -60.51
N LEU A 738 8.13 11.78 -60.50
CA LEU A 738 7.15 11.77 -61.60
C LEU A 738 7.37 12.86 -62.66
N ASP A 739 8.40 13.69 -62.49
CA ASP A 739 8.75 14.85 -63.33
C ASP A 739 7.54 15.74 -63.63
N THR A 740 6.82 16.14 -62.59
CA THR A 740 5.59 16.90 -62.76
C THR A 740 5.27 17.79 -61.57
N ALA A 741 4.51 18.84 -61.85
CA ALA A 741 3.79 19.62 -60.87
C ALA A 741 2.28 19.56 -61.15
N CYS A 742 1.46 19.62 -60.11
CA CYS A 742 0.02 19.78 -60.20
C CYS A 742 -0.44 20.96 -59.32
N ILE A 743 -1.51 21.62 -59.73
CA ILE A 743 -2.25 22.56 -58.91
C ILE A 743 -3.73 22.19 -58.86
N ASP A 744 -4.36 22.55 -57.76
CA ASP A 744 -5.77 22.26 -57.50
C ASP A 744 -6.38 23.37 -56.62
N ASN A 745 -7.71 23.44 -56.52
CA ASN A 745 -8.40 24.30 -55.56
C ASN A 745 -7.94 25.78 -55.55
N LEU A 746 -7.90 26.42 -56.72
CA LEU A 746 -7.51 27.82 -56.85
C LEU A 746 -8.61 28.75 -56.33
N PHE A 747 -8.24 29.59 -55.37
CA PHE A 747 -8.98 30.77 -54.95
C PHE A 747 -8.23 32.06 -55.34
N LEU A 748 -8.93 32.93 -56.06
CA LEU A 748 -8.55 34.30 -56.34
C LEU A 748 -9.74 35.23 -56.06
N PRO A 749 -9.52 36.42 -55.49
CA PRO A 749 -10.57 37.42 -55.32
C PRO A 749 -10.91 38.10 -56.66
N ILE A 750 -11.41 37.35 -57.65
CA ILE A 750 -11.77 37.88 -58.97
C ILE A 750 -12.85 38.96 -58.82
N LYS A 751 -12.57 40.12 -59.41
CA LYS A 751 -13.51 41.22 -59.49
C LYS A 751 -14.48 40.94 -60.64
N VAL A 752 -15.62 40.36 -60.32
CA VAL A 752 -16.71 40.19 -61.30
C VAL A 752 -17.20 41.58 -61.71
N ALA A 753 -17.32 41.83 -63.02
CA ALA A 753 -17.99 43.03 -63.51
C ALA A 753 -19.42 43.04 -62.96
N THR A 754 -19.73 44.01 -62.10
CA THR A 754 -21.07 44.16 -61.58
C THR A 754 -22.03 44.45 -62.73
N VAL A 755 -22.94 43.52 -63.03
CA VAL A 755 -24.18 43.86 -63.73
C VAL A 755 -24.87 44.87 -62.83
N GLN A 756 -25.09 46.09 -63.31
CA GLN A 756 -25.85 47.11 -62.60
C GLN A 756 -27.25 46.56 -62.29
N VAL A 757 -27.46 46.12 -61.05
CA VAL A 757 -28.79 45.85 -60.52
C VAL A 757 -29.42 47.22 -60.28
N VAL A 758 -30.36 47.60 -61.14
CA VAL A 758 -31.21 48.76 -60.85
C VAL A 758 -32.06 48.36 -59.64
N ALA A 759 -31.82 48.99 -58.50
CA ALA A 759 -32.64 48.77 -57.32
C ALA A 759 -34.12 48.98 -57.70
N PRO A 760 -35.03 48.06 -57.34
CA PRO A 760 -36.44 48.24 -57.67
C PRO A 760 -36.92 49.53 -57.01
N THR A 761 -37.58 50.38 -57.79
CA THR A 761 -38.17 51.60 -57.25
C THR A 761 -39.64 51.36 -57.03
N ILE A 762 -40.12 51.73 -55.85
CA ILE A 762 -41.53 51.73 -55.49
C ILE A 762 -42.03 53.17 -55.46
N LYS A 763 -43.11 53.44 -56.18
CA LYS A 763 -43.80 54.73 -56.14
C LYS A 763 -45.22 54.52 -55.67
N ILE A 764 -45.59 55.21 -54.59
CA ILE A 764 -46.94 55.17 -54.02
C ILE A 764 -47.65 56.45 -54.42
N ASN A 765 -48.73 56.33 -55.20
CA ASN A 765 -49.59 57.45 -55.57
C ASN A 765 -50.92 57.32 -54.82
N TRP A 766 -51.17 58.22 -53.87
CA TRP A 766 -52.42 58.25 -53.12
C TRP A 766 -53.54 58.83 -54.00
N VAL A 767 -54.62 58.08 -54.19
CA VAL A 767 -55.75 58.46 -55.07
C VAL A 767 -56.84 59.16 -54.26
N LYS A 768 -57.06 58.72 -53.02
CA LYS A 768 -57.92 59.33 -52.00
C LYS A 768 -57.59 58.73 -50.64
N THR A 769 -58.13 59.30 -49.56
CA THR A 769 -57.90 58.80 -48.19
C THR A 769 -58.21 57.29 -48.10
N GLY A 770 -57.20 56.49 -47.74
CA GLY A 770 -57.30 55.03 -47.62
C GLY A 770 -57.12 54.22 -48.91
N GLN A 771 -56.85 54.84 -50.07
CA GLN A 771 -56.54 54.13 -51.33
C GLN A 771 -55.30 54.70 -52.03
N ALA A 772 -54.37 53.81 -52.40
CA ALA A 772 -53.18 54.14 -53.17
C ALA A 772 -52.98 53.17 -54.34
N ILE A 773 -52.34 53.66 -55.40
CA ILE A 773 -51.77 52.85 -56.47
C ILE A 773 -50.27 52.74 -56.20
N ILE A 774 -49.79 51.51 -56.11
CA ILE A 774 -48.38 51.21 -55.96
C ILE A 774 -47.82 50.78 -57.32
N THR A 775 -46.84 51.53 -57.82
CA THR A 775 -46.11 51.16 -59.03
C THR A 775 -44.73 50.66 -58.63
N LEU A 776 -44.42 49.42 -59.00
CA LEU A 776 -43.12 48.81 -58.82
C LEU A 776 -42.39 48.77 -60.18
N ASN A 777 -41.23 49.41 -60.27
CA ASN A 777 -40.34 49.26 -61.41
C ASN A 777 -39.17 48.39 -60.99
N GLY A 778 -39.12 47.17 -61.52
CA GLY A 778 -38.07 46.19 -61.26
C GLY A 778 -37.56 45.53 -62.53
N GLN A 779 -36.59 44.64 -62.39
CA GLN A 779 -36.06 43.83 -63.48
C GLN A 779 -37.04 42.72 -63.88
N PRO A 780 -37.23 42.45 -65.19
CA PRO A 780 -38.07 41.35 -65.65
C PRO A 780 -37.60 39.98 -65.15
N GLY A 781 -38.53 39.11 -64.74
CA GLY A 781 -38.24 37.73 -64.32
C GLY A 781 -37.86 37.54 -62.85
N MET A 782 -37.85 38.61 -62.05
CA MET A 782 -37.58 38.56 -60.61
C MET A 782 -38.87 38.54 -59.80
N ASN A 783 -38.84 37.86 -58.63
CA ASN A 783 -39.92 37.89 -57.65
C ASN A 783 -39.71 39.04 -56.67
N TYR A 784 -40.76 39.80 -56.38
CA TYR A 784 -40.72 40.94 -55.46
C TYR A 784 -41.71 40.73 -54.32
N LEU A 785 -41.25 40.91 -53.09
CA LEU A 785 -42.09 40.95 -51.88
C LEU A 785 -42.36 42.42 -51.52
N LEU A 786 -43.63 42.80 -51.45
CA LEU A 786 -44.04 44.10 -50.94
C LEU A 786 -44.48 43.95 -49.49
N GLU A 787 -43.93 44.76 -48.60
CA GLU A 787 -44.29 44.79 -47.18
C GLU A 787 -44.72 46.20 -46.78
N ALA A 788 -45.64 46.28 -45.83
CA ALA A 788 -46.07 47.54 -45.22
C ALA A 788 -45.89 47.47 -43.71
N SER A 789 -45.59 48.63 -43.12
CA SER A 789 -45.49 48.80 -41.68
C SER A 789 -46.24 50.06 -41.25
N SER A 790 -46.98 49.99 -40.14
CA SER A 790 -47.63 51.14 -39.52
C SER A 790 -46.74 51.86 -38.51
N ASP A 791 -45.64 51.24 -38.07
CA ASP A 791 -44.76 51.73 -36.99
C ASP A 791 -43.27 51.79 -37.37
N LEU A 792 -42.93 51.41 -38.62
CA LEU A 792 -41.58 51.28 -39.16
C LEU A 792 -40.70 50.23 -38.45
N LEU A 793 -41.28 49.40 -37.58
CA LEU A 793 -40.59 48.37 -36.80
C LEU A 793 -41.05 46.97 -37.19
N LEU A 794 -42.37 46.76 -37.32
CA LEU A 794 -42.94 45.50 -37.79
C LEU A 794 -43.42 45.65 -39.23
N TRP A 795 -42.77 44.93 -40.15
CA TRP A 795 -43.11 44.89 -41.57
C TRP A 795 -43.86 43.60 -41.87
N LEU A 796 -45.00 43.70 -42.55
CA LEU A 796 -45.84 42.56 -42.92
C LEU A 796 -46.06 42.54 -44.45
N PRO A 797 -46.09 41.37 -45.10
CA PRO A 797 -46.43 41.25 -46.50
C PRO A 797 -47.79 41.89 -46.82
N LEU A 798 -47.83 42.73 -47.86
CA LEU A 798 -49.06 43.22 -48.45
C LEU A 798 -49.70 42.08 -49.25
N ASP A 799 -50.72 41.45 -48.68
CA ASP A 799 -51.46 40.40 -49.37
C ASP A 799 -52.35 41.01 -50.46
N THR A 800 -52.05 40.71 -51.72
CA THR A 800 -52.87 41.13 -52.86
C THR A 800 -54.00 40.13 -53.06
N LYS A 801 -55.23 40.47 -52.66
CA LYS A 801 -56.42 39.81 -53.21
C LYS A 801 -56.87 40.45 -54.50
#